data_AF-A0AAN7J4W4-F1
#
_entry.id   AF-A0AAN7J4W4-F1
#
_cell.length_a   1.000
_cell.length_b   1.000
_cell.length_c   1.000
_cell.angle_alpha   90.00
_cell.angle_beta   90.00
_cell.angle_gamma   90.00
#
_symmetry.space_group_name_H-M   'P 1'
#
loop_
_entity.id
_entity.type
_entity.pdbx_description
1 polymer ?
#
loop_
_entity_poly.entity_id
_entity_poly.type
_entity_poly.pdbx_seq_one_letter_code
_entity_poly.pdbx_strand_id
1 'polypeptide(L)'
;MPFQQESGLTCFPFCSNVARVHRKTIEKAVGSFLEFTNDGAEVVKFREFIPSILHVSRQCLASGDEDVAVIAFEIFDELIESPAPLLGESIKSIVQFALEVCSSQNLESNTRHQAIQIISWLAKYKSNSLKKHKLVIPILQVMCPLLAESTDGGEDDDLAPDRAAAEVIDTMALNLPKHVFAPVLEFASLSSQNANPKFREASVTALGVISEGCLELMKNKLEPVLHIVLGALRDPEQMVRGAASFALGQFAEHLQPEIVSHYESVLPCILNALEDASDEVKEKSYYALAAFCENMGEEILPFLDPLMGRLLAALQSSPRNLQETCMSAIGSVASASEQAFLPYAERVLELMKNFMVLTKDEDLCSRARATELVGIVAMSVGRMGMEPILPPFIEAAIAGFGLEYSELREYTHGFFSNIAEILADGFAQYLPHVVPLAFASCNLDDGSAVDIDESDDENINGFGGVSSDDEAHDEPRVRNISIRTGVLDEKAAATQALGLFAEHTKISYAPYLEESQKILVRHSGYFHEDVRLQAIIGLKHILTAAQAIYQSQHEGLAKTKEVLDTVMNIYIKTMTEDDDKEVVAQACMSIADIIKEYGYVAIEQYVPRLVDATLVLLREESCCQQEESDGDIDDDDTKHDEELMDAVSDLLPAFAKSMGSHFAPIFAKLFDPLMKFARASRPLQDRTMVVACLAEVAQDMGPPIAGYVDRVMPIVLKELASSEATNRRNAAFCVGELCKNGGESTLKYYGDILRGLFPLFGESEPDNAVRDNAAGAVARMIMVYPESIPLNQVLPVFLKALPLKEDHEESMAVYSCVSTLVLSSNPQILTLVPELVNLFAQVVVSPEETSEVKAQVGRAFSHLISLYGQQMQPLLSNLSPAHANALAAFAPRS
;
A
#
# COMPACT_ATOMS: atom_id res chain seq x y z
N MET A 1 -49.51 32.95 -22.86
CA MET A 1 -50.58 33.90 -22.46
C MET A 1 -50.94 33.62 -21.00
N PRO A 2 -51.24 34.65 -20.18
CA PRO A 2 -50.53 34.85 -18.91
C PRO A 2 -51.36 34.69 -17.61
N PHE A 3 -50.62 34.42 -16.52
CA PHE A 3 -50.76 34.80 -15.09
C PHE A 3 -52.13 34.84 -14.36
N GLN A 4 -52.22 34.11 -13.24
CA GLN A 4 -52.60 34.58 -11.87
C GLN A 4 -52.45 33.38 -10.90
N GLN A 5 -51.48 33.33 -9.98
CA GLN A 5 -51.35 34.06 -8.71
C GLN A 5 -52.46 33.70 -7.70
N GLU A 6 -52.24 32.67 -6.88
CA GLU A 6 -52.80 32.63 -5.53
C GLU A 6 -51.84 31.92 -4.56
N SER A 7 -51.30 32.75 -3.67
CA SER A 7 -50.54 32.46 -2.47
C SER A 7 -51.39 31.70 -1.44
N GLY A 8 -50.80 30.69 -0.80
CA GLY A 8 -51.45 30.00 0.32
C GLY A 8 -50.56 28.93 0.97
N LEU A 9 -49.40 29.33 1.51
CA LEU A 9 -48.82 28.62 2.65
C LEU A 9 -49.87 28.58 3.76
N THR A 10 -50.32 27.39 4.16
CA THR A 10 -50.66 26.99 5.55
C THR A 10 -51.37 25.64 5.55
N CYS A 11 -51.01 24.80 6.53
CA CYS A 11 -51.59 23.51 6.94
C CYS A 11 -50.90 22.22 6.45
N PHE A 12 -49.88 21.79 7.20
CA PHE A 12 -49.68 20.38 7.51
C PHE A 12 -49.80 20.19 9.03
N PRO A 13 -50.89 19.58 9.55
CA PRO A 13 -50.96 19.14 10.94
C PRO A 13 -50.78 17.61 11.06
N PHE A 14 -49.75 17.21 11.82
CA PHE A 14 -49.58 16.02 12.66
C PHE A 14 -50.33 14.70 12.36
N CYS A 15 -49.55 13.63 12.13
CA CYS A 15 -49.72 12.31 12.78
C CYS A 15 -48.51 11.40 12.55
N SER A 16 -47.97 10.78 13.60
CA SER A 16 -46.71 10.01 13.63
C SER A 16 -46.66 8.77 12.73
N ASN A 17 -47.79 8.23 12.27
CA ASN A 17 -47.81 7.13 11.29
C ASN A 17 -47.79 7.60 9.81
N VAL A 18 -47.98 8.90 9.56
CA VAL A 18 -48.01 9.49 8.20
C VAL A 18 -46.61 9.91 7.72
N ALA A 19 -45.69 10.16 8.65
CA ALA A 19 -44.30 10.55 8.38
C ALA A 19 -43.53 9.48 7.60
N ARG A 20 -43.72 8.19 7.93
CA ARG A 20 -43.03 7.07 7.28
C ARG A 20 -43.47 6.82 5.82
N VAL A 21 -44.75 7.04 5.52
CA VAL A 21 -45.30 6.94 4.15
C VAL A 21 -44.87 8.14 3.30
N HIS A 22 -44.80 9.34 3.89
CA HIS A 22 -44.29 10.53 3.20
C HIS A 22 -42.77 10.47 2.97
N ARG A 23 -41.99 9.92 3.91
CA ARG A 23 -40.54 9.67 3.78
C ARG A 23 -40.22 8.88 2.51
N LYS A 24 -40.75 7.65 2.40
CA LYS A 24 -40.59 6.80 1.20
C LYS A 24 -41.10 7.47 -0.09
N THR A 25 -42.12 8.32 -0.02
CA THR A 25 -42.68 8.99 -1.21
C THR A 25 -41.82 10.15 -1.67
N ILE A 26 -41.24 10.92 -0.74
CA ILE A 26 -40.35 12.04 -1.04
C ILE A 26 -39.00 11.53 -1.54
N GLU A 27 -38.41 10.52 -0.90
CA GLU A 27 -37.20 9.82 -1.39
C GLU A 27 -37.42 9.25 -2.79
N LYS A 28 -38.53 8.51 -3.01
CA LYS A 28 -38.86 8.02 -4.36
C LYS A 28 -39.03 9.15 -5.37
N ALA A 29 -39.60 10.28 -4.99
CA ALA A 29 -39.78 11.42 -5.88
C ALA A 29 -38.45 12.13 -6.18
N VAL A 30 -37.55 12.27 -5.20
CA VAL A 30 -36.21 12.86 -5.37
C VAL A 30 -35.35 11.91 -6.19
N GLY A 31 -35.17 10.66 -5.76
CA GLY A 31 -34.41 9.64 -6.49
C GLY A 31 -34.88 9.43 -7.93
N SER A 32 -36.20 9.33 -8.17
CA SER A 32 -36.72 9.24 -9.55
C SER A 32 -36.42 10.51 -10.34
N PHE A 33 -36.47 11.70 -9.73
CA PHE A 33 -36.15 12.94 -10.42
C PHE A 33 -34.67 13.01 -10.77
N LEU A 34 -33.78 12.60 -9.86
CA LEU A 34 -32.32 12.56 -10.06
C LEU A 34 -31.93 11.71 -11.26
N GLU A 35 -32.56 10.55 -11.45
CA GLU A 35 -32.35 9.67 -12.61
C GLU A 35 -32.65 10.33 -13.97
N PHE A 36 -33.51 11.34 -14.00
CA PHE A 36 -33.86 12.07 -15.22
C PHE A 36 -33.17 13.44 -15.34
N THR A 37 -32.41 13.90 -14.33
CA THR A 37 -31.86 15.26 -14.30
C THR A 37 -30.48 15.35 -14.99
N ASN A 38 -30.47 15.34 -16.33
CA ASN A 38 -29.24 15.42 -17.13
C ASN A 38 -29.03 16.77 -17.85
N ASP A 39 -29.99 17.71 -17.76
CA ASP A 39 -29.96 19.05 -18.38
C ASP A 39 -29.66 20.16 -17.36
N GLY A 40 -28.77 21.09 -17.71
CA GLY A 40 -28.45 22.27 -16.92
C GLY A 40 -29.65 23.17 -16.55
N ALA A 41 -30.74 23.19 -17.34
CA ALA A 41 -31.95 23.94 -16.98
C ALA A 41 -32.76 23.28 -15.85
N GLU A 42 -32.72 21.95 -15.74
CA GLU A 42 -33.40 21.16 -14.72
C GLU A 42 -32.62 21.19 -13.40
N VAL A 43 -31.29 21.08 -13.48
CA VAL A 43 -30.36 21.31 -12.36
C VAL A 43 -30.59 22.68 -11.70
N VAL A 44 -30.77 23.75 -12.51
CA VAL A 44 -31.02 25.10 -11.97
C VAL A 44 -32.34 25.20 -11.23
N LYS A 45 -33.41 24.59 -11.75
CA LYS A 45 -34.72 24.58 -11.07
C LYS A 45 -34.68 23.80 -9.77
N PHE A 46 -33.95 22.68 -9.73
CA PHE A 46 -33.84 21.90 -8.52
C PHE A 46 -33.11 22.67 -7.40
N ARG A 47 -32.03 23.37 -7.74
CA ARG A 47 -31.28 24.25 -6.81
C ARG A 47 -32.16 25.27 -6.09
N GLU A 48 -33.27 25.73 -6.71
CA GLU A 48 -34.21 26.68 -6.11
C GLU A 48 -35.03 26.08 -4.95
N PHE A 49 -35.13 24.75 -4.83
CA PHE A 49 -35.85 24.08 -3.74
C PHE A 49 -35.01 23.91 -2.47
N ILE A 50 -33.68 23.80 -2.59
CA ILE A 50 -32.78 23.57 -1.43
C ILE A 50 -33.00 24.59 -0.30
N PRO A 51 -33.08 25.92 -0.55
CA PRO A 51 -33.37 26.89 0.51
C PRO A 51 -34.71 26.66 1.22
N SER A 52 -35.73 26.17 0.50
CA SER A 52 -37.04 25.87 1.08
C SER A 52 -36.99 24.63 1.97
N ILE A 53 -36.25 23.59 1.55
CA ILE A 53 -36.00 22.39 2.37
C ILE A 53 -35.33 22.81 3.67
N LEU A 54 -34.21 23.54 3.61
CA LEU A 54 -33.49 24.04 4.78
C LEU A 54 -34.37 24.89 5.71
N HIS A 55 -35.25 25.74 5.14
CA HIS A 55 -36.16 26.56 5.93
C HIS A 55 -37.17 25.71 6.72
N VAL A 56 -37.76 24.71 6.08
CA VAL A 56 -38.72 23.80 6.71
C VAL A 56 -38.04 22.96 7.79
N SER A 57 -36.87 22.39 7.52
CA SER A 57 -36.12 21.59 8.50
C SER A 57 -35.82 22.38 9.77
N ARG A 58 -35.43 23.65 9.64
CA ARG A 58 -35.19 24.54 10.78
C ARG A 58 -36.45 24.82 11.59
N GLN A 59 -37.62 24.94 10.96
CA GLN A 59 -38.89 25.10 11.66
C GLN A 59 -39.30 23.83 12.40
N CYS A 60 -39.09 22.66 11.79
CA CYS A 60 -39.34 21.37 12.43
C CYS A 60 -38.48 21.18 13.69
N LEU A 61 -37.17 21.41 13.59
CA LEU A 61 -36.27 21.35 14.75
C LEU A 61 -36.68 22.35 15.85
N ALA A 62 -37.04 23.58 15.49
CA ALA A 62 -37.50 24.58 16.46
C ALA A 62 -38.84 24.21 17.14
N SER A 63 -39.62 23.33 16.52
CA SER A 63 -40.92 22.84 17.03
C SER A 63 -40.80 21.51 17.77
N GLY A 64 -39.62 20.88 17.80
CA GLY A 64 -39.38 19.56 18.39
C GLY A 64 -39.73 18.39 17.48
N ASP A 65 -40.02 18.63 16.19
CA ASP A 65 -40.34 17.58 15.21
C ASP A 65 -39.06 17.06 14.53
N GLU A 66 -38.17 16.44 15.30
CA GLU A 66 -36.84 16.01 14.85
C GLU A 66 -36.90 14.94 13.73
N ASP A 67 -37.79 13.95 13.84
CA ASP A 67 -37.99 12.89 12.83
C ASP A 67 -38.27 13.43 11.42
N VAL A 68 -38.96 14.57 11.33
CA VAL A 68 -39.30 15.22 10.06
C VAL A 68 -38.11 16.01 9.52
N ALA A 69 -37.29 16.57 10.40
CA ALA A 69 -36.06 17.25 10.00
C ALA A 69 -35.01 16.26 9.46
N VAL A 70 -34.95 15.04 10.00
CA VAL A 70 -34.05 13.97 9.52
C VAL A 70 -34.30 13.61 8.04
N ILE A 71 -35.54 13.68 7.56
CA ILE A 71 -35.87 13.47 6.14
C ILE A 71 -35.11 14.43 5.22
N ALA A 72 -34.80 15.64 5.69
CA ALA A 72 -34.02 16.57 4.89
C ALA A 72 -32.56 16.14 4.74
N PHE A 73 -31.99 15.44 5.73
CA PHE A 73 -30.65 14.86 5.61
C PHE A 73 -30.66 13.70 4.60
N GLU A 74 -31.62 12.79 4.67
CA GLU A 74 -31.81 11.71 3.66
C GLU A 74 -31.92 12.28 2.22
N ILE A 75 -32.62 13.41 2.04
CA ILE A 75 -32.68 14.09 0.72
C ILE A 75 -31.32 14.65 0.32
N PHE A 76 -30.58 15.25 1.24
CA PHE A 76 -29.26 15.80 0.93
C PHE A 76 -28.25 14.72 0.62
N ASP A 77 -28.32 13.56 1.27
CA ASP A 77 -27.52 12.37 0.99
C ASP A 77 -27.64 11.98 -0.50
N GLU A 78 -28.87 11.76 -1.00
CA GLU A 78 -29.10 11.45 -2.42
C GLU A 78 -28.58 12.56 -3.37
N LEU A 79 -28.66 13.83 -2.95
CA LEU A 79 -28.18 14.96 -3.74
C LEU A 79 -26.66 15.10 -3.76
N ILE A 80 -25.99 14.66 -2.70
CA ILE A 80 -24.54 14.71 -2.56
C ILE A 80 -23.91 13.58 -3.38
N GLU A 81 -24.50 12.38 -3.36
CA GLU A 81 -24.02 11.25 -4.18
C GLU A 81 -24.25 11.45 -5.67
N SER A 82 -25.27 12.22 -6.05
CA SER A 82 -25.57 12.46 -7.46
C SER A 82 -24.37 13.05 -8.22
N PRO A 83 -24.02 12.49 -9.41
CA PRO A 83 -22.99 13.04 -10.28
C PRO A 83 -23.42 14.34 -10.96
N ALA A 84 -24.72 14.69 -10.94
CA ALA A 84 -25.17 15.99 -11.42
C ALA A 84 -24.80 17.10 -10.41
N PRO A 85 -24.40 18.31 -10.88
CA PRO A 85 -23.96 19.39 -10.01
C PRO A 85 -25.15 20.10 -9.34
N LEU A 86 -25.86 19.43 -8.43
CA LEU A 86 -27.16 19.90 -7.90
C LEU A 86 -27.04 20.86 -6.72
N LEU A 87 -25.91 20.89 -6.02
CA LEU A 87 -25.77 21.68 -4.78
C LEU A 87 -25.43 23.16 -5.04
N GLY A 88 -24.54 23.44 -6.00
CA GLY A 88 -24.12 24.81 -6.32
C GLY A 88 -23.69 25.62 -5.08
N GLU A 89 -24.12 26.88 -4.98
CA GLU A 89 -23.84 27.75 -3.83
C GLU A 89 -24.56 27.31 -2.53
N SER A 90 -25.58 26.46 -2.63
CA SER A 90 -26.38 26.01 -1.47
C SER A 90 -25.57 25.14 -0.51
N ILE A 91 -24.43 24.59 -0.95
CA ILE A 91 -23.51 23.82 -0.09
C ILE A 91 -23.10 24.60 1.16
N LYS A 92 -22.94 25.93 1.07
CA LYS A 92 -22.64 26.78 2.24
C LYS A 92 -23.75 26.71 3.29
N SER A 93 -24.99 26.78 2.84
CA SER A 93 -26.17 26.77 3.71
C SER A 93 -26.45 25.38 4.27
N ILE A 94 -26.16 24.32 3.50
CA ILE A 94 -26.25 22.93 3.97
C ILE A 94 -25.20 22.68 5.05
N VAL A 95 -23.92 23.01 4.81
CA VAL A 95 -22.85 22.87 5.80
C VAL A 95 -23.17 23.69 7.05
N GLN A 96 -23.59 24.95 6.90
CA GLN A 96 -23.96 25.77 8.05
C GLN A 96 -25.11 25.14 8.86
N PHE A 97 -26.13 24.61 8.19
CA PHE A 97 -27.24 23.93 8.86
C PHE A 97 -26.77 22.67 9.61
N ALA A 98 -25.97 21.82 8.96
CA ALA A 98 -25.40 20.61 9.56
C ALA A 98 -24.56 20.94 10.81
N LEU A 99 -23.67 21.93 10.73
CA LEU A 99 -22.82 22.36 11.84
C LEU A 99 -23.62 22.92 13.03
N GLU A 100 -24.71 23.63 12.77
CA GLU A 100 -25.61 24.14 13.81
C GLU A 100 -26.37 23.01 14.51
N VAL A 101 -26.80 21.98 13.76
CA VAL A 101 -27.52 20.82 14.29
C VAL A 101 -26.59 19.93 15.12
N CYS A 102 -25.43 19.55 14.58
CA CYS A 102 -24.52 18.62 15.27
C CYS A 102 -23.95 19.20 16.58
N SER A 103 -23.83 20.53 16.67
CA SER A 103 -23.35 21.27 17.85
C SER A 103 -24.43 21.48 18.92
N SER A 104 -25.70 21.16 18.63
CA SER A 104 -26.81 21.44 19.54
C SER A 104 -26.98 20.32 20.57
N GLN A 105 -26.62 20.61 21.82
CA GLN A 105 -26.79 19.69 22.96
C GLN A 105 -28.27 19.45 23.37
N ASN A 106 -29.22 20.12 22.71
CA ASN A 106 -30.65 19.99 23.00
C ASN A 106 -31.38 19.03 22.05
N LEU A 107 -30.68 18.48 21.04
CA LEU A 107 -31.26 17.57 20.04
C LEU A 107 -30.87 16.13 20.34
N GLU A 108 -31.62 15.18 19.79
CA GLU A 108 -31.36 13.74 19.94
C GLU A 108 -30.05 13.32 19.24
N SER A 109 -29.38 12.30 19.77
CA SER A 109 -28.12 11.77 19.23
C SER A 109 -28.25 11.37 17.76
N ASN A 110 -29.36 10.72 17.38
CA ASN A 110 -29.64 10.35 15.99
C ASN A 110 -29.70 11.58 15.07
N THR A 111 -30.43 12.63 15.46
CA THR A 111 -30.52 13.88 14.69
C THR A 111 -29.16 14.53 14.49
N ARG A 112 -28.34 14.56 15.55
CA ARG A 112 -26.97 15.09 15.50
C ARG A 112 -26.07 14.23 14.61
N HIS A 113 -26.16 12.90 14.72
CA HIS A 113 -25.40 11.95 13.92
C HIS A 113 -25.69 12.12 12.43
N GLN A 114 -26.97 12.20 12.03
CA GLN A 114 -27.37 12.45 10.64
C GLN A 114 -26.80 13.76 10.07
N ALA A 115 -26.74 14.82 10.90
CA ALA A 115 -26.10 16.07 10.50
C ALA A 115 -24.57 15.93 10.31
N ILE A 116 -23.91 15.09 11.11
CA ILE A 116 -22.47 14.80 10.96
C ILE A 116 -22.22 13.99 9.69
N GLN A 117 -23.06 12.99 9.40
CA GLN A 117 -22.94 12.16 8.18
C GLN A 117 -23.01 12.99 6.90
N ILE A 118 -23.88 13.99 6.83
CA ILE A 118 -23.95 14.93 5.69
C ILE A 118 -22.61 15.62 5.43
N ILE A 119 -21.88 15.97 6.50
CA ILE A 119 -20.55 16.59 6.36
C ILE A 119 -19.56 15.56 5.82
N SER A 120 -19.63 14.32 6.29
CA SER A 120 -18.82 13.19 5.78
C SER A 120 -19.05 12.99 4.29
N TRP A 121 -20.31 12.92 3.85
CA TRP A 121 -20.68 12.73 2.46
C TRP A 121 -20.23 13.89 1.58
N LEU A 122 -20.36 15.13 2.06
CA LEU A 122 -19.83 16.31 1.37
C LEU A 122 -18.30 16.27 1.26
N ALA A 123 -17.60 15.78 2.29
CA ALA A 123 -16.15 15.62 2.28
C ALA A 123 -15.70 14.53 1.31
N LYS A 124 -16.46 13.44 1.18
CA LYS A 124 -16.21 12.34 0.24
C LYS A 124 -16.52 12.72 -1.20
N TYR A 125 -17.78 13.08 -1.50
CA TYR A 125 -18.24 13.24 -2.89
C TYR A 125 -18.10 14.65 -3.44
N LYS A 126 -18.00 15.68 -2.58
CA LYS A 126 -18.00 17.10 -3.00
C LYS A 126 -16.84 17.90 -2.37
N SER A 127 -15.72 17.25 -2.08
CA SER A 127 -14.49 17.80 -1.47
C SER A 127 -14.02 19.11 -2.15
N ASN A 128 -13.99 19.14 -3.49
CA ASN A 128 -13.62 20.30 -4.30
C ASN A 128 -14.54 21.51 -4.05
N SER A 129 -15.83 21.28 -3.82
CA SER A 129 -16.77 22.35 -3.48
C SER A 129 -16.53 22.90 -2.08
N LEU A 130 -16.17 22.05 -1.11
CA LEU A 130 -15.78 22.50 0.24
C LEU A 130 -14.53 23.40 0.20
N LYS A 131 -13.53 23.04 -0.62
CA LYS A 131 -12.33 23.88 -0.87
C LYS A 131 -12.73 25.22 -1.48
N LYS A 132 -13.45 25.20 -2.60
CA LYS A 132 -13.89 26.39 -3.35
C LYS A 132 -14.63 27.39 -2.47
N HIS A 133 -15.49 26.90 -1.57
CA HIS A 133 -16.28 27.72 -0.68
C HIS A 133 -15.63 28.01 0.68
N LYS A 134 -14.40 27.54 0.91
CA LYS A 134 -13.62 27.74 2.15
C LYS A 134 -14.32 27.20 3.40
N LEU A 135 -14.97 26.04 3.27
CA LEU A 135 -15.77 25.42 4.31
C LEU A 135 -14.97 24.44 5.18
N VAL A 136 -13.79 24.00 4.73
CA VAL A 136 -12.93 23.03 5.44
C VAL A 136 -12.60 23.49 6.87
N ILE A 137 -12.06 24.70 7.03
CA ILE A 137 -11.68 25.23 8.35
C ILE A 137 -12.91 25.40 9.28
N PRO A 138 -14.03 26.02 8.83
CA PRO A 138 -15.25 26.07 9.64
C PRO A 138 -15.76 24.71 10.11
N ILE A 139 -15.67 23.68 9.27
CA ILE A 139 -16.05 22.32 9.64
C ILE A 139 -15.14 21.79 10.75
N LEU A 140 -13.82 21.85 10.57
CA LEU A 140 -12.85 21.37 11.56
C LEU A 140 -12.93 22.11 12.90
N GLN A 141 -13.28 23.41 12.89
CA GLN A 141 -13.52 24.19 14.10
C GLN A 141 -14.67 23.66 14.96
N VAL A 142 -15.58 22.86 14.38
CA VAL A 142 -16.67 22.19 15.10
C VAL A 142 -16.34 20.72 15.34
N MET A 143 -15.86 19.99 14.33
CA MET A 143 -15.58 18.55 14.44
C MET A 143 -14.50 18.25 15.48
N CYS A 144 -13.40 19.01 15.52
CA CYS A 144 -12.32 18.73 16.48
C CYS A 144 -12.77 18.88 17.94
N PRO A 145 -13.51 19.95 18.35
CA PRO A 145 -14.10 20.00 19.68
C PRO A 145 -15.14 18.92 19.99
N LEU A 146 -15.89 18.42 18.98
CA LEU A 146 -16.88 17.34 19.20
C LEU A 146 -16.23 16.04 19.68
N LEU A 147 -14.97 15.78 19.32
CA LEU A 147 -14.19 14.66 19.88
C LEU A 147 -14.11 14.68 21.42
N ALA A 148 -14.23 15.86 22.04
CA ALA A 148 -14.19 16.00 23.50
C ALA A 148 -15.57 15.80 24.17
N GLU A 149 -16.62 15.48 23.42
CA GLU A 149 -17.97 15.24 23.95
C GLU A 149 -18.24 13.79 24.35
N SER A 150 -17.25 12.91 24.28
CA SER A 150 -17.33 11.47 24.59
C SER A 150 -18.28 11.13 25.74
N THR A 151 -19.24 10.25 25.50
CA THR A 151 -20.18 9.76 26.53
C THR A 151 -19.59 8.57 27.27
N ASP A 152 -19.66 8.57 28.61
CA ASP A 152 -19.18 7.46 29.43
C ASP A 152 -20.01 6.17 29.15
N GLY A 153 -19.56 5.34 28.20
CA GLY A 153 -19.92 3.92 28.03
C GLY A 153 -21.42 3.55 28.13
N GLY A 154 -22.29 4.28 27.43
CA GLY A 154 -23.73 3.99 27.36
C GLY A 154 -24.11 2.97 26.27
N GLU A 155 -25.36 2.50 26.29
CA GLU A 155 -25.94 1.46 25.40
C GLU A 155 -26.09 1.87 23.92
N ASP A 156 -25.63 3.05 23.49
CA ASP A 156 -25.90 3.64 22.15
C ASP A 156 -24.61 4.21 21.52
N ASP A 157 -23.55 3.41 21.58
CA ASP A 157 -22.17 3.73 21.16
C ASP A 157 -22.04 4.01 19.65
N ASP A 158 -22.96 3.49 18.83
CA ASP A 158 -23.00 3.66 17.37
C ASP A 158 -23.45 5.08 16.94
N LEU A 159 -24.17 5.79 17.81
CA LEU A 159 -24.65 7.15 17.55
C LEU A 159 -23.81 8.23 18.25
N ALA A 160 -22.63 7.85 18.75
CA ALA A 160 -21.75 8.72 19.53
C ALA A 160 -21.19 9.88 18.66
N PRO A 161 -21.43 11.16 19.03
CA PRO A 161 -20.99 12.31 18.22
C PRO A 161 -19.48 12.43 18.05
N ASP A 162 -18.69 11.96 19.00
CA ASP A 162 -17.23 11.94 18.95
C ASP A 162 -16.71 10.95 17.91
N ARG A 163 -17.28 9.75 17.82
CA ARG A 163 -16.92 8.77 16.78
C ARG A 163 -17.28 9.24 15.39
N ALA A 164 -18.50 9.73 15.21
CA ALA A 164 -18.93 10.30 13.93
C ALA A 164 -18.07 11.52 13.53
N ALA A 165 -17.65 12.34 14.49
CA ALA A 165 -16.73 13.44 14.22
C ALA A 165 -15.33 12.96 13.81
N ALA A 166 -14.83 11.87 14.40
CA ALA A 166 -13.57 11.24 13.99
C ALA A 166 -13.65 10.73 12.55
N GLU A 167 -14.73 10.04 12.17
CA GLU A 167 -14.98 9.58 10.79
C GLU A 167 -15.00 10.74 9.79
N VAL A 168 -15.64 11.87 10.14
CA VAL A 168 -15.61 13.07 9.29
C VAL A 168 -14.20 13.62 9.15
N ILE A 169 -13.45 13.71 10.25
CA ILE A 169 -12.07 14.22 10.23
C ILE A 169 -11.18 13.31 9.36
N ASP A 170 -11.35 12.00 9.46
CA ASP A 170 -10.64 11.01 8.65
C ASP A 170 -10.99 11.15 7.16
N THR A 171 -12.29 11.13 6.84
CA THR A 171 -12.79 11.33 5.47
C THR A 171 -12.28 12.64 4.88
N MET A 172 -12.26 13.72 5.67
CA MET A 172 -11.67 14.99 5.25
C MET A 172 -10.15 14.89 5.07
N ALA A 173 -9.43 14.15 5.91
CA ALA A 173 -7.99 13.96 5.78
C ALA A 173 -7.63 13.19 4.50
N LEU A 174 -8.37 12.12 4.17
CA LEU A 174 -8.20 11.32 2.95
C LEU A 174 -8.46 12.16 1.68
N ASN A 175 -9.49 13.01 1.70
CA ASN A 175 -9.90 13.77 0.52
C ASN A 175 -9.28 15.19 0.41
N LEU A 176 -8.84 15.78 1.52
CA LEU A 176 -8.43 17.20 1.63
C LEU A 176 -7.19 17.43 2.53
N PRO A 177 -6.12 16.62 2.44
CA PRO A 177 -5.05 16.58 3.45
C PRO A 177 -4.35 17.91 3.69
N LYS A 178 -4.04 18.65 2.60
CA LYS A 178 -3.38 19.98 2.67
C LYS A 178 -4.15 21.01 3.48
N HIS A 179 -5.48 20.89 3.53
CA HIS A 179 -6.34 21.81 4.25
C HIS A 179 -6.72 21.32 5.64
N VAL A 180 -6.51 20.03 5.95
CA VAL A 180 -6.86 19.41 7.23
C VAL A 180 -5.68 19.42 8.21
N PHE A 181 -4.48 19.07 7.75
CA PHE A 181 -3.35 18.84 8.65
C PHE A 181 -3.02 20.05 9.55
N ALA A 182 -2.88 21.24 8.96
CA ALA A 182 -2.47 22.42 9.73
C ALA A 182 -3.53 22.85 10.78
N PRO A 183 -4.83 22.96 10.46
CA PRO A 183 -5.86 23.22 11.47
C PRO A 183 -5.95 22.17 12.58
N VAL A 184 -5.84 20.88 12.24
CA VAL A 184 -5.88 19.79 13.24
C VAL A 184 -4.64 19.85 14.14
N LEU A 185 -3.45 20.09 13.59
CA LEU A 185 -2.23 20.26 14.37
C LEU A 185 -2.31 21.49 15.30
N GLU A 186 -2.91 22.59 14.84
CA GLU A 186 -3.16 23.77 15.69
C GLU A 186 -4.11 23.43 16.85
N PHE A 187 -5.22 22.76 16.56
CA PHE A 187 -6.16 22.28 17.59
C PHE A 187 -5.45 21.37 18.61
N ALA A 188 -4.70 20.37 18.14
CA ALA A 188 -3.98 19.45 19.01
C ALA A 188 -2.94 20.19 19.88
N SER A 189 -2.18 21.10 19.29
CA SER A 189 -1.19 21.90 20.02
C SER A 189 -1.83 22.71 21.15
N LEU A 190 -2.98 23.33 20.91
CA LEU A 190 -3.71 24.10 21.92
C LEU A 190 -4.40 23.22 22.98
N SER A 191 -4.99 22.11 22.55
CA SER A 191 -5.81 21.23 23.39
C SER A 191 -4.99 20.28 24.26
N SER A 192 -3.75 19.96 23.85
CA SER A 192 -2.83 19.08 24.61
C SER A 192 -2.53 19.54 26.05
N GLN A 193 -2.68 20.83 26.34
CA GLN A 193 -2.46 21.43 27.67
C GLN A 193 -3.76 21.90 28.32
N ASN A 194 -4.93 21.46 27.82
CA ASN A 194 -6.22 21.87 28.35
C ASN A 194 -6.46 21.28 29.74
N ALA A 195 -7.08 22.08 30.63
CA ALA A 195 -7.46 21.63 31.96
C ALA A 195 -8.48 20.48 31.92
N ASN A 196 -9.36 20.46 30.92
CA ASN A 196 -10.31 19.38 30.70
C ASN A 196 -9.61 18.20 30.00
N PRO A 197 -9.55 17.00 30.61
CA PRO A 197 -8.91 15.84 30.02
C PRO A 197 -9.52 15.39 28.69
N LYS A 198 -10.82 15.61 28.47
CA LYS A 198 -11.48 15.26 27.20
C LYS A 198 -10.89 16.01 26.00
N PHE A 199 -10.46 17.26 26.21
CA PHE A 199 -9.77 18.01 25.16
C PHE A 199 -8.33 17.52 24.95
N ARG A 200 -7.66 17.03 26.01
CA ARG A 200 -6.32 16.43 25.87
C ARG A 200 -6.39 15.08 25.14
N GLU A 201 -7.43 14.29 25.38
CA GLU A 201 -7.75 13.08 24.63
C GLU A 201 -8.06 13.42 23.17
N ALA A 202 -9.02 14.30 22.90
CA ALA A 202 -9.38 14.76 21.56
C ALA A 202 -8.17 15.28 20.76
N SER A 203 -7.23 15.94 21.43
CA SER A 203 -5.98 16.39 20.82
C SER A 203 -5.18 15.26 20.19
N VAL A 204 -5.01 14.13 20.89
CA VAL A 204 -4.20 13.01 20.40
C VAL A 204 -5.00 12.08 19.50
N THR A 205 -6.29 11.90 19.77
CA THR A 205 -7.20 11.18 18.88
C THR A 205 -7.23 11.82 17.50
N ALA A 206 -7.40 13.15 17.42
CA ALA A 206 -7.41 13.86 16.14
C ALA A 206 -6.11 13.68 15.35
N LEU A 207 -4.96 13.62 16.03
CA LEU A 207 -3.68 13.37 15.35
C LEU A 207 -3.58 11.94 14.84
N GLY A 208 -4.01 10.95 15.63
CA GLY A 208 -4.06 9.54 15.20
C GLY A 208 -4.98 9.34 14.00
N VAL A 209 -6.19 9.91 14.05
CA VAL A 209 -7.21 9.80 12.99
C VAL A 209 -6.72 10.34 11.65
N ILE A 210 -6.01 11.47 11.63
CA ILE A 210 -5.58 12.05 10.34
C ILE A 210 -4.31 11.40 9.76
N SER A 211 -3.70 10.41 10.41
CA SER A 211 -2.36 9.93 10.04
C SER A 211 -2.30 9.33 8.65
N GLU A 212 -3.32 8.57 8.26
CA GLU A 212 -3.40 7.96 6.92
C GLU A 212 -3.57 9.05 5.86
N GLY A 213 -4.67 9.82 5.93
CA GLY A 213 -4.95 10.85 4.94
C GLY A 213 -3.86 11.94 4.84
N CYS A 214 -3.26 12.34 5.96
CA CYS A 214 -2.25 13.40 6.02
C CYS A 214 -0.79 12.89 6.07
N LEU A 215 -0.52 11.63 5.74
CA LEU A 215 0.79 10.98 5.98
C LEU A 215 1.99 11.81 5.50
N GLU A 216 1.96 12.30 4.26
CA GLU A 216 3.07 13.07 3.65
C GLU A 216 3.37 14.35 4.44
N LEU A 217 2.32 15.05 4.88
CA LEU A 217 2.46 16.31 5.62
C LEU A 217 2.91 16.06 7.05
N MET A 218 2.47 14.94 7.64
CA MET A 218 2.83 14.52 8.99
C MET A 218 4.27 14.04 9.08
N LYS A 219 4.74 13.22 8.13
CA LYS A 219 6.16 12.81 8.03
C LYS A 219 7.10 14.00 8.02
N ASN A 220 6.77 15.04 7.25
CA ASN A 220 7.53 16.30 7.19
C ASN A 220 7.54 17.12 8.49
N LYS A 221 6.63 16.84 9.44
CA LYS A 221 6.52 17.52 10.74
C LYS A 221 6.39 16.52 11.89
N LEU A 222 7.03 15.38 11.78
CA LEU A 222 6.81 14.26 12.69
C LEU A 222 7.27 14.58 14.13
N GLU A 223 8.41 15.27 14.28
CA GLU A 223 8.94 15.64 15.60
C GLU A 223 7.94 16.42 16.49
N PRO A 224 7.34 17.56 16.04
CA PRO A 224 6.29 18.23 16.80
C PRO A 224 5.08 17.35 17.14
N VAL A 225 4.65 16.51 16.19
CA VAL A 225 3.50 15.62 16.38
C VAL A 225 3.82 14.58 17.46
N LEU A 226 4.98 13.93 17.38
CA LEU A 226 5.45 12.97 18.38
C LEU A 226 5.63 13.60 19.75
N HIS A 227 6.06 14.87 19.84
CA HIS A 227 6.18 15.55 21.12
C HIS A 227 4.84 15.62 21.88
N ILE A 228 3.74 15.87 21.17
CA ILE A 228 2.39 15.91 21.76
C ILE A 228 1.98 14.51 22.22
N VAL A 229 2.09 13.50 21.36
CA VAL A 229 1.62 12.13 21.63
C VAL A 229 2.44 11.44 22.72
N LEU A 230 3.78 11.53 22.67
CA LEU A 230 4.66 10.97 23.70
C LEU A 230 4.54 11.68 25.07
N GLY A 231 4.08 12.94 25.07
CA GLY A 231 3.71 13.65 26.29
C GLY A 231 2.42 13.09 26.90
N ALA A 232 1.41 12.87 26.07
CA ALA A 232 0.10 12.34 26.48
C ALA A 232 0.14 10.91 27.04
N LEU A 233 1.10 10.08 26.64
CA LEU A 233 1.36 8.78 27.28
C LEU A 233 1.68 8.86 28.79
N ARG A 234 2.04 10.04 29.30
CA ARG A 234 2.36 10.27 30.72
C ARG A 234 1.26 11.05 31.45
N ASP A 235 0.10 11.24 30.82
CA ASP A 235 -1.01 11.98 31.39
C ASP A 235 -1.57 11.29 32.64
N PRO A 236 -2.02 12.03 33.67
CA PRO A 236 -2.68 11.43 34.83
C PRO A 236 -3.94 10.63 34.49
N GLU A 237 -4.68 11.00 33.44
CA GLU A 237 -5.95 10.37 33.08
C GLU A 237 -5.76 9.21 32.10
N GLN A 238 -6.39 8.06 32.39
CA GLN A 238 -6.22 6.85 31.59
C GLN A 238 -6.71 7.01 30.15
N MET A 239 -7.79 7.77 29.93
CA MET A 239 -8.38 8.00 28.60
C MET A 239 -7.39 8.69 27.65
N VAL A 240 -6.63 9.67 28.18
CA VAL A 240 -5.62 10.40 27.42
C VAL A 240 -4.44 9.49 27.06
N ARG A 241 -4.00 8.64 28.01
CA ARG A 241 -2.93 7.65 27.75
C ARG A 241 -3.36 6.59 26.74
N GLY A 242 -4.62 6.14 26.81
CA GLY A 242 -5.20 5.20 25.84
C GLY A 242 -5.24 5.79 24.44
N ALA A 243 -5.77 7.01 24.28
CA ALA A 243 -5.80 7.69 22.99
C ALA A 243 -4.40 8.00 22.42
N ALA A 244 -3.42 8.29 23.28
CA ALA A 244 -2.03 8.43 22.86
C ALA A 244 -1.42 7.10 22.36
N SER A 245 -1.78 5.98 22.98
CA SER A 245 -1.35 4.65 22.54
C SER A 245 -1.97 4.29 21.19
N PHE A 246 -3.28 4.54 21.01
CA PHE A 246 -3.96 4.42 19.72
C PHE A 246 -3.28 5.25 18.62
N ALA A 247 -3.03 6.54 18.89
CA ALA A 247 -2.38 7.41 17.91
C ALA A 247 -0.97 6.93 17.52
N LEU A 248 -0.21 6.34 18.45
CA LEU A 248 1.08 5.73 18.10
C LEU A 248 0.95 4.49 17.23
N GLY A 249 -0.10 3.68 17.40
CA GLY A 249 -0.38 2.56 16.51
C GLY A 249 -0.71 3.03 15.10
N GLN A 250 -1.61 4.02 14.96
CA GLN A 250 -1.89 4.64 13.67
C GLN A 250 -0.63 5.25 13.02
N PHE A 251 0.25 5.88 13.81
CA PHE A 251 1.51 6.41 13.29
C PHE A 251 2.43 5.29 12.80
N ALA A 252 2.47 4.18 13.53
CA ALA A 252 3.25 3.02 13.17
C ALA A 252 2.71 2.31 11.91
N GLU A 253 1.42 2.38 11.63
CA GLU A 253 0.86 1.84 10.39
C GLU A 253 1.13 2.76 9.19
N HIS A 254 0.86 4.07 9.34
CA HIS A 254 0.76 4.95 8.16
C HIS A 254 1.96 5.88 7.94
N LEU A 255 2.80 6.14 8.95
CA LEU A 255 3.91 7.11 8.84
C LEU A 255 5.27 6.42 8.58
N GLN A 256 5.24 5.27 7.91
CA GLN A 256 6.42 4.49 7.54
C GLN A 256 7.12 5.05 6.28
N PRO A 257 8.46 4.98 6.18
CA PRO A 257 9.41 4.46 7.16
C PRO A 257 9.85 5.47 8.24
N GLU A 258 9.41 6.74 8.14
CA GLU A 258 9.93 7.84 8.96
C GLU A 258 9.71 7.61 10.46
N ILE A 259 8.58 7.04 10.86
CA ILE A 259 8.26 6.76 12.26
C ILE A 259 9.23 5.79 12.93
N VAL A 260 9.70 4.77 12.20
CA VAL A 260 10.66 3.79 12.72
C VAL A 260 12.00 4.44 13.03
N SER A 261 12.41 5.48 12.28
CA SER A 261 13.64 6.23 12.58
C SER A 261 13.64 6.91 13.97
N HIS A 262 12.47 7.04 14.60
CA HIS A 262 12.30 7.58 15.95
C HIS A 262 12.20 6.51 17.06
N TYR A 263 12.50 5.24 16.78
CA TYR A 263 12.35 4.11 17.72
C TYR A 263 12.99 4.36 19.09
N GLU A 264 14.13 5.04 19.17
CA GLU A 264 14.84 5.33 20.43
C GLU A 264 13.99 6.16 21.40
N SER A 265 13.07 6.96 20.89
CA SER A 265 12.17 7.80 21.67
C SER A 265 10.80 7.16 21.90
N VAL A 266 10.31 6.41 20.92
CA VAL A 266 8.95 5.84 20.90
C VAL A 266 8.88 4.54 21.71
N LEU A 267 9.78 3.59 21.44
CA LEU A 267 9.70 2.23 21.98
C LEU A 267 9.81 2.19 23.52
N PRO A 268 10.68 2.98 24.19
CA PRO A 268 10.67 3.06 25.66
C PRO A 268 9.35 3.60 26.23
N CYS A 269 8.65 4.48 25.51
CA CYS A 269 7.36 5.01 25.96
C CYS A 269 6.25 3.95 25.85
N ILE A 270 6.19 3.22 24.73
CA ILE A 270 5.27 2.09 24.54
C ILE A 270 5.52 1.02 25.61
N LEU A 271 6.79 0.65 25.84
CA LEU A 271 7.17 -0.32 26.87
C LEU A 271 6.63 0.05 28.26
N ASN A 272 6.70 1.32 28.65
CA ASN A 272 6.15 1.79 29.93
C ASN A 272 4.62 1.71 29.95
N ALA A 273 3.95 1.98 28.83
CA ALA A 273 2.48 1.92 28.73
C ALA A 273 1.95 0.47 28.82
N LEU A 274 2.75 -0.54 28.46
CA LEU A 274 2.41 -1.96 28.70
C LEU A 274 2.32 -2.33 30.19
N GLU A 275 2.90 -1.51 31.07
CA GLU A 275 2.85 -1.68 32.52
C GLU A 275 1.79 -0.77 33.19
N ASP A 276 0.87 -0.19 32.42
CA ASP A 276 -0.17 0.72 32.95
C ASP A 276 -1.06 0.02 34.00
N ALA A 277 -1.73 0.81 34.84
CA ALA A 277 -2.71 0.26 35.77
C ALA A 277 -4.02 -0.14 35.07
N SER A 278 -4.35 0.50 33.95
CA SER A 278 -5.56 0.26 33.16
C SER A 278 -5.33 -0.78 32.08
N ASP A 279 -6.18 -1.80 32.03
CA ASP A 279 -6.10 -2.83 30.99
C ASP A 279 -6.45 -2.26 29.60
N GLU A 280 -7.33 -1.26 29.50
CA GLU A 280 -7.66 -0.60 28.24
C GLU A 280 -6.43 0.12 27.63
N VAL A 281 -5.61 0.76 28.48
CA VAL A 281 -4.36 1.40 28.03
C VAL A 281 -3.37 0.36 27.55
N LYS A 282 -3.24 -0.77 28.27
CA LYS A 282 -2.35 -1.87 27.85
C LYS A 282 -2.76 -2.45 26.51
N GLU A 283 -4.06 -2.67 26.29
CA GLU A 283 -4.60 -3.21 25.05
C GLU A 283 -4.20 -2.35 23.84
N LYS A 284 -4.48 -1.03 23.92
CA LYS A 284 -4.07 -0.05 22.90
C LYS A 284 -2.56 0.06 22.76
N SER A 285 -1.81 -0.18 23.83
CA SER A 285 -0.33 -0.18 23.81
C SER A 285 0.25 -1.45 23.16
N TYR A 286 -0.42 -2.61 23.30
CA TYR A 286 -0.04 -3.83 22.58
C TYR A 286 -0.27 -3.68 21.08
N TYR A 287 -1.40 -3.08 20.70
CA TYR A 287 -1.67 -2.70 19.31
C TYR A 287 -0.55 -1.80 18.75
N ALA A 288 -0.23 -0.71 19.46
CA ALA A 288 0.85 0.18 19.06
C ALA A 288 2.21 -0.52 18.97
N LEU A 289 2.50 -1.43 19.89
CA LEU A 289 3.74 -2.22 19.85
C LEU A 289 3.78 -3.14 18.63
N ALA A 290 2.67 -3.85 18.34
CA ALA A 290 2.59 -4.77 17.21
C ALA A 290 2.84 -4.04 15.88
N ALA A 291 2.08 -2.97 15.62
CA ALA A 291 2.23 -2.14 14.43
C ALA A 291 3.64 -1.53 14.31
N PHE A 292 4.22 -1.07 15.42
CA PHE A 292 5.56 -0.48 15.39
C PHE A 292 6.63 -1.52 15.09
N CYS A 293 6.56 -2.69 15.73
CA CYS A 293 7.54 -3.75 15.54
C CYS A 293 7.49 -4.36 14.14
N GLU A 294 6.34 -4.38 13.47
CA GLU A 294 6.16 -4.98 12.13
C GLU A 294 7.13 -4.43 11.09
N ASN A 295 7.50 -3.15 11.20
CA ASN A 295 8.37 -2.44 10.25
C ASN A 295 9.79 -2.17 10.78
N MET A 296 10.18 -2.72 11.93
CA MET A 296 11.47 -2.38 12.56
C MET A 296 12.69 -3.11 11.98
N GLY A 297 12.55 -4.30 11.40
CA GLY A 297 13.71 -5.08 10.96
C GLY A 297 14.76 -5.30 12.07
N GLU A 298 16.05 -5.14 11.74
CA GLU A 298 17.18 -5.39 12.67
C GLU A 298 17.26 -4.37 13.83
N GLU A 299 16.60 -3.22 13.71
CA GLU A 299 16.56 -2.17 14.73
C GLU A 299 15.87 -2.63 16.03
N ILE A 300 15.11 -3.74 15.99
CA ILE A 300 14.48 -4.34 17.16
C ILE A 300 15.48 -5.06 18.08
N LEU A 301 16.61 -5.52 17.54
CA LEU A 301 17.54 -6.42 18.23
C LEU A 301 18.03 -5.91 19.60
N PRO A 302 18.32 -4.60 19.80
CA PRO A 302 18.72 -4.08 21.11
C PRO A 302 17.62 -4.17 22.19
N PHE A 303 16.35 -4.29 21.78
CA PHE A 303 15.18 -4.30 22.67
C PHE A 303 14.53 -5.68 22.81
N LEU A 304 14.97 -6.66 22.01
CA LEU A 304 14.34 -7.98 21.90
C LEU A 304 14.22 -8.71 23.26
N ASP A 305 15.32 -8.80 24.01
CA ASP A 305 15.34 -9.47 25.33
C ASP A 305 14.36 -8.82 26.34
N PRO A 306 14.41 -7.49 26.58
CA PRO A 306 13.43 -6.80 27.43
C PRO A 306 11.97 -6.96 26.95
N LEU A 307 11.73 -6.87 25.63
CA LEU A 307 10.41 -7.02 25.03
C LEU A 307 9.84 -8.41 25.31
N MET A 308 10.58 -9.45 24.94
CA MET A 308 10.15 -10.83 25.10
C MET A 308 9.97 -11.22 26.56
N GLY A 309 10.79 -10.68 27.47
CA GLY A 309 10.59 -10.86 28.91
C GLY A 309 9.22 -10.36 29.39
N ARG A 310 8.76 -9.19 28.92
CA ARG A 310 7.46 -8.61 29.28
C ARG A 310 6.30 -9.33 28.59
N LEU A 311 6.43 -9.59 27.30
CA LEU A 311 5.39 -10.26 26.51
C LEU A 311 5.10 -11.68 27.01
N LEU A 312 6.14 -12.46 27.30
CA LEU A 312 5.96 -13.82 27.85
C LEU A 312 5.31 -13.83 29.25
N ALA A 313 5.60 -12.81 30.08
CA ALA A 313 4.96 -12.65 31.38
C ALA A 313 3.48 -12.26 31.25
N ALA A 314 3.18 -11.32 30.35
CA ALA A 314 1.82 -10.89 30.06
C ALA A 314 0.97 -12.03 29.51
N LEU A 315 1.50 -12.80 28.56
CA LEU A 315 0.83 -13.95 27.96
C LEU A 315 0.45 -15.02 29.01
N GLN A 316 1.20 -15.15 30.10
CA GLN A 316 0.92 -16.13 31.16
C GLN A 316 -0.06 -15.67 32.23
N SER A 317 -0.16 -14.35 32.47
CA SER A 317 -0.78 -13.82 33.69
C SER A 317 -1.89 -12.79 33.45
N SER A 318 -2.02 -12.28 32.22
CA SER A 318 -3.02 -11.26 31.89
C SER A 318 -4.40 -11.86 31.63
N PRO A 319 -5.47 -11.04 31.72
CA PRO A 319 -6.79 -11.37 31.21
C PRO A 319 -6.78 -11.75 29.72
N ARG A 320 -7.84 -12.45 29.28
CA ARG A 320 -7.93 -13.06 27.95
C ARG A 320 -7.76 -12.06 26.81
N ASN A 321 -8.45 -10.92 26.86
CA ASN A 321 -8.33 -9.84 25.85
C ASN A 321 -6.88 -9.32 25.72
N LEU A 322 -6.17 -9.15 26.83
CA LEU A 322 -4.76 -8.74 26.78
C LEU A 322 -3.83 -9.84 26.29
N GLN A 323 -4.17 -11.12 26.53
CA GLN A 323 -3.42 -12.23 25.95
C GLN A 323 -3.54 -12.23 24.41
N GLU A 324 -4.71 -11.90 23.87
CA GLU A 324 -4.96 -11.81 22.42
C GLU A 324 -4.07 -10.76 21.77
N THR A 325 -4.11 -9.50 22.23
CA THR A 325 -3.26 -8.43 21.67
C THR A 325 -1.77 -8.68 21.92
N CYS A 326 -1.42 -9.33 23.04
CA CYS A 326 -0.05 -9.73 23.32
C CYS A 326 0.45 -10.78 22.32
N MET A 327 -0.40 -11.68 21.82
CA MET A 327 -0.01 -12.65 20.79
C MET A 327 0.35 -11.96 19.49
N SER A 328 -0.45 -10.98 19.05
CA SER A 328 -0.14 -10.18 17.85
C SER A 328 1.20 -9.46 18.00
N ALA A 329 1.45 -8.80 19.15
CA ALA A 329 2.74 -8.15 19.39
C ALA A 329 3.93 -9.13 19.38
N ILE A 330 3.77 -10.35 19.92
CA ILE A 330 4.81 -11.39 19.81
C ILE A 330 5.03 -11.79 18.34
N GLY A 331 3.96 -11.87 17.55
CA GLY A 331 4.03 -12.14 16.11
C GLY A 331 4.87 -11.11 15.36
N SER A 332 4.57 -9.82 15.54
CA SER A 332 5.34 -8.73 14.90
C SER A 332 6.80 -8.73 15.35
N VAL A 333 7.09 -8.98 16.63
CA VAL A 333 8.46 -9.13 17.14
C VAL A 333 9.18 -10.33 16.51
N ALA A 334 8.49 -11.45 16.32
CA ALA A 334 9.04 -12.65 15.69
C ALA A 334 9.33 -12.45 14.21
N SER A 335 8.48 -11.70 13.51
CA SER A 335 8.69 -11.31 12.11
C SER A 335 9.93 -10.43 11.98
N ALA A 336 9.99 -9.32 12.73
CA ALA A 336 11.08 -8.34 12.64
C ALA A 336 12.45 -8.86 13.09
N SER A 337 12.48 -9.73 14.12
CA SER A 337 13.76 -10.25 14.64
C SER A 337 14.25 -11.52 13.94
N GLU A 338 13.44 -12.11 13.06
CA GLU A 338 13.74 -13.31 12.29
C GLU A 338 14.47 -14.40 13.12
N GLN A 339 15.70 -14.75 12.74
CA GLN A 339 16.52 -15.78 13.39
C GLN A 339 16.88 -15.44 14.85
N ALA A 340 16.88 -14.16 15.23
CA ALA A 340 17.13 -13.77 16.62
C ALA A 340 15.97 -14.14 17.56
N PHE A 341 14.78 -14.48 17.03
CA PHE A 341 13.64 -14.94 17.82
C PHE A 341 13.78 -16.38 18.36
N LEU A 342 14.67 -17.19 17.78
CA LEU A 342 14.82 -18.63 18.10
C LEU A 342 14.91 -18.96 19.60
N PRO A 343 15.60 -18.18 20.47
CA PRO A 343 15.69 -18.46 21.90
C PRO A 343 14.34 -18.46 22.64
N TYR A 344 13.31 -17.80 22.09
CA TYR A 344 11.99 -17.66 22.72
C TYR A 344 10.94 -18.59 22.09
N ALA A 345 11.18 -19.07 20.87
CA ALA A 345 10.21 -19.80 20.07
C ALA A 345 9.65 -21.04 20.78
N GLU A 346 10.51 -21.87 21.40
CA GLU A 346 10.07 -23.08 22.12
C GLU A 346 9.03 -22.74 23.20
N ARG A 347 9.29 -21.68 23.98
CA ARG A 347 8.40 -21.27 25.06
C ARG A 347 7.07 -20.72 24.54
N VAL A 348 7.10 -19.96 23.45
CA VAL A 348 5.88 -19.43 22.82
C VAL A 348 5.03 -20.58 22.28
N LEU A 349 5.63 -21.51 21.53
CA LEU A 349 4.94 -22.67 20.97
C LEU A 349 4.33 -23.58 22.05
N GLU A 350 5.02 -23.77 23.19
CA GLU A 350 4.45 -24.48 24.36
C GLU A 350 3.19 -23.81 24.91
N LEU A 351 3.18 -22.48 24.99
CA LEU A 351 2.01 -21.73 25.48
C LEU A 351 0.86 -21.82 24.49
N MET A 352 1.14 -21.66 23.19
CA MET A 352 0.13 -21.71 22.12
C MET A 352 -0.63 -23.04 22.05
N LYS A 353 0.03 -24.17 22.36
CA LYS A 353 -0.65 -25.48 22.47
C LYS A 353 -1.85 -25.47 23.39
N ASN A 354 -1.83 -24.67 24.46
CA ASN A 354 -2.95 -24.58 25.41
C ASN A 354 -4.13 -23.79 24.83
N PHE A 355 -3.86 -22.76 24.04
CA PHE A 355 -4.89 -21.91 23.42
C PHE A 355 -5.53 -22.59 22.20
N MET A 356 -4.71 -23.28 21.39
CA MET A 356 -5.17 -23.94 20.16
C MET A 356 -6.15 -25.10 20.35
N VAL A 357 -6.39 -25.52 21.60
CA VAL A 357 -7.33 -26.59 21.94
C VAL A 357 -8.58 -26.08 22.69
N LEU A 358 -8.74 -24.76 22.86
CA LEU A 358 -9.92 -24.18 23.49
C LEU A 358 -11.15 -24.32 22.57
N THR A 359 -12.31 -24.65 23.13
CA THR A 359 -13.53 -24.95 22.35
C THR A 359 -14.75 -24.16 22.81
N LYS A 360 -14.59 -23.26 23.78
CA LYS A 360 -15.68 -22.40 24.23
C LYS A 360 -15.74 -21.15 23.36
N ASP A 361 -16.95 -20.68 23.09
CA ASP A 361 -17.20 -19.46 22.30
C ASP A 361 -16.42 -18.25 22.82
N GLU A 362 -16.37 -18.05 24.13
CA GLU A 362 -15.61 -16.95 24.79
C GLU A 362 -14.09 -17.00 24.59
N ASP A 363 -13.54 -18.14 24.14
CA ASP A 363 -12.10 -18.37 23.98
C ASP A 363 -11.69 -18.49 22.48
N LEU A 364 -12.63 -18.37 21.53
CA LEU A 364 -12.35 -18.64 20.11
C LEU A 364 -11.45 -17.59 19.45
N CYS A 365 -11.58 -16.31 19.82
CA CYS A 365 -10.67 -15.23 19.38
C CYS A 365 -9.22 -15.56 19.78
N SER A 366 -8.98 -15.83 21.06
CA SER A 366 -7.68 -16.29 21.55
C SER A 366 -7.15 -17.55 20.86
N ARG A 367 -8.02 -18.49 20.50
CA ARG A 367 -7.61 -19.67 19.72
C ARG A 367 -7.20 -19.28 18.29
N ALA A 368 -7.90 -18.35 17.66
CA ALA A 368 -7.57 -17.81 16.35
C ALA A 368 -6.19 -17.14 16.39
N ARG A 369 -5.98 -16.20 17.30
CA ARG A 369 -4.69 -15.49 17.51
C ARG A 369 -3.54 -16.44 17.82
N ALA A 370 -3.79 -17.48 18.61
CA ALA A 370 -2.79 -18.50 18.87
C ALA A 370 -2.41 -19.30 17.62
N THR A 371 -3.38 -19.59 16.75
CA THR A 371 -3.15 -20.32 15.50
C THR A 371 -2.32 -19.50 14.53
N GLU A 372 -2.67 -18.21 14.36
CA GLU A 372 -1.90 -17.21 13.61
C GLU A 372 -0.45 -17.13 14.12
N LEU A 373 -0.26 -16.93 15.43
CA LEU A 373 1.07 -16.80 16.02
C LEU A 373 1.93 -18.04 15.81
N VAL A 374 1.37 -19.25 15.88
CA VAL A 374 2.12 -20.47 15.57
C VAL A 374 2.59 -20.46 14.11
N GLY A 375 1.77 -19.98 13.18
CA GLY A 375 2.14 -19.81 11.77
C GLY A 375 3.30 -18.83 11.60
N ILE A 376 3.26 -17.68 12.27
CA ILE A 376 4.33 -16.67 12.20
C ILE A 376 5.63 -17.21 12.80
N VAL A 377 5.57 -17.79 14.00
CA VAL A 377 6.76 -18.38 14.65
C VAL A 377 7.34 -19.53 13.82
N ALA A 378 6.51 -20.28 13.09
CA ALA A 378 6.97 -21.34 12.21
C ALA A 378 7.88 -20.82 11.09
N MET A 379 7.61 -19.62 10.56
CA MET A 379 8.45 -18.95 9.56
C MET A 379 9.83 -18.62 10.13
N SER A 380 9.91 -18.05 11.34
CA SER A 380 11.19 -17.72 12.00
C SER A 380 12.00 -18.97 12.37
N VAL A 381 11.34 -20.03 12.86
CA VAL A 381 11.98 -21.29 13.27
C VAL A 381 12.43 -22.13 12.07
N GLY A 382 11.66 -22.05 10.98
CA GLY A 382 11.90 -22.80 9.75
C GLY A 382 11.68 -24.31 9.89
N ARG A 383 11.85 -25.00 8.75
CA ARG A 383 11.53 -26.42 8.58
C ARG A 383 12.15 -27.33 9.64
N MET A 384 13.47 -27.22 9.85
CA MET A 384 14.24 -28.14 10.69
C MET A 384 13.78 -28.14 12.15
N GLY A 385 13.35 -26.98 12.67
CA GLY A 385 12.83 -26.87 14.03
C GLY A 385 11.36 -27.22 14.15
N MET A 386 10.54 -26.89 13.13
CA MET A 386 9.09 -27.10 13.17
C MET A 386 8.65 -28.52 12.85
N GLU A 387 9.21 -29.16 11.82
CA GLU A 387 8.74 -30.46 11.29
C GLU A 387 8.57 -31.56 12.37
N PRO A 388 9.48 -31.72 13.37
CA PRO A 388 9.33 -32.74 14.41
C PRO A 388 8.18 -32.52 15.40
N ILE A 389 7.73 -31.27 15.58
CA ILE A 389 6.73 -30.88 16.59
C ILE A 389 5.39 -30.45 15.98
N LEU A 390 5.31 -30.42 14.66
CA LEU A 390 4.18 -29.91 13.88
C LEU A 390 2.89 -30.75 13.96
N PRO A 391 2.91 -32.10 14.04
CA PRO A 391 1.67 -32.89 13.92
C PRO A 391 0.54 -32.50 14.90
N PRO A 392 0.80 -32.26 16.21
CA PRO A 392 -0.25 -31.80 17.13
C PRO A 392 -0.86 -30.45 16.77
N PHE A 393 -0.07 -29.54 16.17
CA PHE A 393 -0.58 -28.24 15.73
C PHE A 393 -1.49 -28.37 14.51
N ILE A 394 -1.11 -29.22 13.55
CA ILE A 394 -1.96 -29.54 12.38
C ILE A 394 -3.28 -30.18 12.82
N GLU A 395 -3.23 -31.13 13.76
CA GLU A 395 -4.43 -31.77 14.30
C GLU A 395 -5.36 -30.76 15.00
N ALA A 396 -4.79 -29.86 15.82
CA ALA A 396 -5.55 -28.80 16.50
C ALA A 396 -6.14 -27.78 15.52
N ALA A 397 -5.40 -27.38 14.49
CA ALA A 397 -5.84 -26.49 13.42
C ALA A 397 -7.04 -27.09 12.65
N ILE A 398 -6.92 -28.34 12.16
CA ILE A 398 -8.00 -29.04 11.46
C ILE A 398 -9.24 -29.18 12.35
N ALA A 399 -9.07 -29.50 13.64
CA ALA A 399 -10.18 -29.59 14.58
C ALA A 399 -10.90 -28.24 14.79
N GLY A 400 -10.22 -27.11 14.57
CA GLY A 400 -10.78 -25.76 14.71
C GLY A 400 -11.90 -25.46 13.73
N PHE A 401 -11.86 -26.05 12.52
CA PHE A 401 -12.93 -25.88 11.52
C PHE A 401 -14.31 -26.35 12.00
N GLY A 402 -14.34 -27.30 12.95
CA GLY A 402 -15.57 -27.80 13.55
C GLY A 402 -16.24 -26.85 14.56
N LEU A 403 -15.63 -25.70 14.88
CA LEU A 403 -16.16 -24.72 15.84
C LEU A 403 -16.95 -23.58 15.19
N GLU A 404 -17.09 -23.59 13.85
CA GLU A 404 -17.94 -22.65 13.09
C GLU A 404 -17.70 -21.15 13.40
N TYR A 405 -16.44 -20.77 13.64
CA TYR A 405 -16.02 -19.39 13.87
C TYR A 405 -15.11 -18.91 12.73
N SER A 406 -15.54 -17.90 11.98
CA SER A 406 -14.90 -17.49 10.71
C SER A 406 -13.48 -16.98 10.88
N GLU A 407 -13.22 -16.08 11.85
CA GLU A 407 -11.86 -15.55 12.13
C GLU A 407 -10.87 -16.67 12.50
N LEU A 408 -11.32 -17.72 13.20
CA LEU A 408 -10.46 -18.89 13.46
C LEU A 408 -10.13 -19.64 12.15
N ARG A 409 -11.10 -19.81 11.26
CA ARG A 409 -10.86 -20.52 9.98
C ARG A 409 -9.96 -19.72 9.05
N GLU A 410 -10.16 -18.41 9.00
CA GLU A 410 -9.29 -17.45 8.32
C GLU A 410 -7.83 -17.61 8.76
N TYR A 411 -7.55 -17.44 10.06
CA TYR A 411 -6.19 -17.58 10.60
C TYR A 411 -5.66 -19.01 10.51
N THR A 412 -6.54 -20.01 10.45
CA THR A 412 -6.11 -21.39 10.20
C THR A 412 -5.65 -21.60 8.75
N HIS A 413 -6.28 -20.95 7.76
CA HIS A 413 -5.78 -20.95 6.38
C HIS A 413 -4.42 -20.26 6.28
N GLY A 414 -4.26 -19.10 6.93
CA GLY A 414 -2.96 -18.42 7.04
C GLY A 414 -1.88 -19.29 7.68
N PHE A 415 -2.21 -19.99 8.78
CA PHE A 415 -1.32 -20.99 9.38
C PHE A 415 -0.91 -22.08 8.38
N PHE A 416 -1.86 -22.68 7.66
CA PHE A 416 -1.53 -23.71 6.68
C PHE A 416 -0.67 -23.18 5.53
N SER A 417 -0.89 -21.94 5.09
CA SER A 417 -0.06 -21.27 4.08
C SER A 417 1.42 -21.19 4.52
N ASN A 418 1.67 -20.69 5.74
CA ASN A 418 3.03 -20.61 6.29
C ASN A 418 3.68 -22.00 6.42
N ILE A 419 2.90 -23.01 6.82
CA ILE A 419 3.41 -24.38 6.90
C ILE A 419 3.72 -24.97 5.51
N ALA A 420 2.93 -24.64 4.49
CA ALA A 420 3.18 -25.06 3.11
C ALA A 420 4.50 -24.47 2.60
N GLU A 421 4.76 -23.20 2.89
CA GLU A 421 6.00 -22.51 2.53
C GLU A 421 7.23 -23.18 3.17
N ILE A 422 7.24 -23.36 4.51
CA ILE A 422 8.42 -23.92 5.18
C ILE A 422 8.67 -25.39 4.83
N LEU A 423 7.62 -26.20 4.61
CA LEU A 423 7.78 -27.63 4.32
C LEU A 423 8.02 -27.91 2.84
N ALA A 424 7.59 -27.02 1.94
CA ALA A 424 7.56 -27.22 0.50
C ALA A 424 6.94 -28.60 0.15
N ASP A 425 7.64 -29.45 -0.59
CA ASP A 425 7.20 -30.81 -0.93
C ASP A 425 6.81 -31.67 0.30
N GLY A 426 7.35 -31.39 1.49
CA GLY A 426 6.99 -32.06 2.73
C GLY A 426 5.53 -31.84 3.16
N PHE A 427 4.88 -30.78 2.67
CA PHE A 427 3.48 -30.47 2.94
C PHE A 427 2.51 -31.40 2.19
N ALA A 428 2.99 -32.13 1.17
CA ALA A 428 2.17 -33.01 0.35
C ALA A 428 1.34 -34.04 1.17
N GLN A 429 1.83 -34.45 2.33
CA GLN A 429 1.13 -35.37 3.23
C GLN A 429 -0.15 -34.78 3.84
N TYR A 430 -0.25 -33.45 3.94
CA TYR A 430 -1.39 -32.75 4.54
C TYR A 430 -2.42 -32.28 3.50
N LEU A 431 -2.04 -32.17 2.23
CA LEU A 431 -2.93 -31.72 1.14
C LEU A 431 -4.31 -32.44 1.11
N PRO A 432 -4.41 -33.77 1.29
CA PRO A 432 -5.71 -34.45 1.27
C PRO A 432 -6.69 -34.01 2.37
N HIS A 433 -6.18 -33.38 3.43
CA HIS A 433 -6.97 -32.92 4.58
C HIS A 433 -7.24 -31.42 4.52
N VAL A 434 -6.26 -30.60 4.09
CA VAL A 434 -6.37 -29.13 4.12
C VAL A 434 -7.01 -28.54 2.86
N VAL A 435 -6.76 -29.12 1.67
CA VAL A 435 -7.34 -28.60 0.42
C VAL A 435 -8.88 -28.67 0.42
N PRO A 436 -9.52 -29.76 0.88
CA PRO A 436 -10.99 -29.78 0.98
C PRO A 436 -11.56 -28.71 1.91
N LEU A 437 -10.84 -28.31 2.96
CA LEU A 437 -11.25 -27.23 3.86
C LEU A 437 -11.18 -25.88 3.15
N ALA A 438 -10.09 -25.61 2.43
CA ALA A 438 -9.96 -24.40 1.62
C ALA A 438 -11.03 -24.33 0.52
N PHE A 439 -11.34 -25.44 -0.15
CA PHE A 439 -12.45 -25.51 -1.10
C PHE A 439 -13.80 -25.22 -0.44
N ALA A 440 -14.04 -25.72 0.77
CA ALA A 440 -15.29 -25.42 1.48
C ALA A 440 -15.43 -23.92 1.77
N SER A 441 -14.38 -23.30 2.33
CA SER A 441 -14.35 -21.86 2.63
C SER A 441 -14.49 -20.99 1.38
N CYS A 442 -13.80 -21.31 0.28
CA CYS A 442 -13.93 -20.60 -1.00
C CYS A 442 -15.36 -20.66 -1.58
N ASN A 443 -16.12 -21.71 -1.26
CA ASN A 443 -17.47 -21.95 -1.74
C ASN A 443 -18.56 -21.58 -0.73
N LEU A 444 -18.22 -20.92 0.39
CA LEU A 444 -19.22 -20.42 1.34
C LEU A 444 -20.20 -19.48 0.65
N ASP A 445 -21.45 -19.51 1.12
CA ASP A 445 -22.45 -18.52 0.77
C ASP A 445 -22.23 -17.28 1.63
N ASP A 446 -21.93 -16.17 0.97
CA ASP A 446 -21.53 -14.91 1.61
C ASP A 446 -22.75 -14.13 2.14
N GLY A 447 -23.95 -14.69 1.95
CA GLY A 447 -25.20 -14.10 2.41
C GLY A 447 -25.77 -13.07 1.44
N SER A 448 -25.27 -13.02 0.19
CA SER A 448 -25.79 -12.16 -0.89
C SER A 448 -27.19 -12.62 -1.34
N ALA A 449 -28.14 -12.62 -0.41
CA ALA A 449 -29.54 -12.56 -0.73
C ALA A 449 -29.79 -11.12 -1.20
N VAL A 450 -30.06 -10.96 -2.48
CA VAL A 450 -30.81 -9.79 -2.94
C VAL A 450 -32.20 -9.97 -2.33
N ASP A 451 -32.54 -9.19 -1.30
CA ASP A 451 -33.94 -9.00 -0.94
C ASP A 451 -34.59 -8.32 -2.15
N ILE A 452 -35.09 -9.14 -3.07
CA ILE A 452 -36.11 -8.69 -4.00
C ILE A 452 -37.30 -8.42 -3.08
N ASP A 453 -37.64 -7.15 -2.91
CA ASP A 453 -38.92 -6.73 -2.36
C ASP A 453 -39.97 -7.30 -3.35
N GLU A 454 -40.27 -8.59 -3.24
CA GLU A 454 -41.53 -9.14 -3.71
C GLU A 454 -42.54 -8.38 -2.87
N SER A 455 -43.02 -7.28 -3.46
CA SER A 455 -44.11 -6.45 -2.98
C SER A 455 -44.99 -7.29 -2.07
N ASP A 456 -44.94 -7.01 -0.76
CA ASP A 456 -45.73 -7.71 0.24
C ASP A 456 -47.14 -7.89 -0.31
N ASP A 457 -47.38 -9.10 -0.79
CA ASP A 457 -48.67 -9.59 -1.24
C ASP A 457 -49.42 -9.88 0.06
N GLU A 458 -49.75 -8.81 0.80
CA GLU A 458 -50.89 -8.85 1.70
C GLU A 458 -52.10 -9.14 0.82
N ASN A 459 -52.47 -10.42 0.68
CA ASN A 459 -53.80 -10.93 1.02
C ASN A 459 -54.02 -12.40 0.59
N ILE A 460 -53.70 -13.34 1.49
CA ILE A 460 -54.63 -14.45 1.73
C ILE A 460 -55.70 -13.94 2.71
N ASN A 461 -56.67 -13.18 2.17
CA ASN A 461 -58.11 -13.23 2.51
C ASN A 461 -58.86 -11.92 2.15
N GLY A 462 -59.37 -11.86 0.91
CA GLY A 462 -60.71 -11.34 0.66
C GLY A 462 -60.85 -9.93 0.07
N PHE A 463 -61.50 -9.91 -1.11
CA PHE A 463 -62.41 -8.87 -1.62
C PHE A 463 -61.88 -7.83 -2.64
N GLY A 464 -61.79 -8.26 -3.91
CA GLY A 464 -62.53 -7.66 -5.04
C GLY A 464 -61.95 -6.46 -5.81
N GLY A 465 -61.48 -6.73 -7.05
CA GLY A 465 -61.52 -5.90 -8.27
C GLY A 465 -60.84 -4.51 -8.22
N VAL A 466 -59.97 -4.10 -9.14
CA VAL A 466 -60.12 -4.09 -10.60
C VAL A 466 -58.74 -3.91 -11.24
N SER A 467 -58.54 -4.56 -12.38
CA SER A 467 -57.37 -4.50 -13.26
C SER A 467 -57.15 -3.10 -13.86
N SER A 468 -55.87 -2.73 -14.01
CA SER A 468 -55.35 -1.91 -15.11
C SER A 468 -53.90 -2.33 -15.35
N ASP A 469 -53.69 -3.03 -16.46
CA ASP A 469 -52.37 -3.26 -17.07
C ASP A 469 -51.68 -1.91 -17.33
N ASP A 470 -50.39 -1.82 -16.99
CA ASP A 470 -49.37 -1.23 -17.86
C ASP A 470 -48.02 -1.86 -17.47
N GLU A 471 -47.58 -2.80 -18.31
CA GLU A 471 -46.22 -3.35 -18.33
C GLU A 471 -45.25 -2.28 -18.88
N ALA A 472 -44.18 -1.94 -18.15
CA ALA A 472 -42.89 -1.57 -18.73
C ALA A 472 -41.81 -1.37 -17.65
N HIS A 473 -40.84 -2.30 -17.63
CA HIS A 473 -39.47 -2.13 -17.11
C HIS A 473 -39.31 -1.78 -15.63
N ASP A 474 -39.67 -2.70 -14.74
CA ASP A 474 -39.01 -2.77 -13.43
C ASP A 474 -37.68 -3.53 -13.60
N GLU A 475 -36.58 -2.80 -13.80
CA GLU A 475 -35.28 -3.32 -13.43
C GLU A 475 -35.30 -3.61 -11.92
N PRO A 476 -34.94 -4.83 -11.46
CA PRO A 476 -34.95 -5.14 -10.04
C PRO A 476 -33.87 -4.30 -9.35
N ARG A 477 -34.28 -3.21 -8.70
CA ARG A 477 -33.41 -2.40 -7.84
C ARG A 477 -33.01 -3.23 -6.63
N VAL A 478 -31.78 -3.76 -6.66
CA VAL A 478 -31.09 -4.33 -5.52
C VAL A 478 -31.04 -3.26 -4.42
N ARG A 479 -31.69 -3.48 -3.29
CA ARG A 479 -31.71 -2.48 -2.20
C ARG A 479 -31.35 -2.97 -0.80
N ASN A 480 -31.00 -4.24 -0.60
CA ASN A 480 -30.30 -4.68 0.61
C ASN A 480 -29.43 -5.89 0.28
N ILE A 481 -28.10 -5.72 0.31
CA ILE A 481 -27.15 -6.83 0.29
C ILE A 481 -26.71 -7.03 1.74
N SER A 482 -27.09 -8.14 2.37
CA SER A 482 -26.57 -8.50 3.68
C SER A 482 -25.25 -9.25 3.51
N ILE A 483 -24.14 -8.54 3.62
CA ILE A 483 -22.79 -9.13 3.49
C ILE A 483 -22.31 -9.57 4.87
N ARG A 484 -21.86 -10.81 5.00
CA ARG A 484 -21.20 -11.30 6.22
C ARG A 484 -19.68 -11.08 6.09
N THR A 485 -19.18 -9.97 6.61
CA THR A 485 -17.76 -9.56 6.51
C THR A 485 -16.78 -10.68 6.89
N GLY A 486 -16.95 -11.31 8.06
CA GLY A 486 -16.05 -12.41 8.46
C GLY A 486 -16.06 -13.64 7.53
N VAL A 487 -17.09 -13.84 6.71
CA VAL A 487 -17.08 -14.90 5.67
C VAL A 487 -16.21 -14.51 4.49
N LEU A 488 -16.13 -13.21 4.17
CA LEU A 488 -15.28 -12.68 3.12
C LEU A 488 -13.80 -12.79 3.50
N ASP A 489 -13.45 -12.47 4.74
CA ASP A 489 -12.07 -12.62 5.26
C ASP A 489 -11.64 -14.10 5.18
N GLU A 490 -12.49 -15.02 5.67
CA GLU A 490 -12.25 -16.46 5.56
C GLU A 490 -12.09 -16.90 4.10
N LYS A 491 -12.89 -16.35 3.19
CA LYS A 491 -12.85 -16.67 1.76
C LYS A 491 -11.59 -16.14 1.09
N ALA A 492 -11.16 -14.92 1.40
CA ALA A 492 -9.92 -14.34 0.91
C ALA A 492 -8.71 -15.18 1.37
N ALA A 493 -8.64 -15.50 2.67
CA ALA A 493 -7.59 -16.34 3.24
C ALA A 493 -7.56 -17.75 2.61
N ALA A 494 -8.73 -18.38 2.40
CA ALA A 494 -8.81 -19.66 1.72
C ALA A 494 -8.37 -19.60 0.26
N THR A 495 -8.73 -18.53 -0.45
CA THR A 495 -8.34 -18.27 -1.85
C THR A 495 -6.83 -18.16 -1.96
N GLN A 496 -6.20 -17.40 -1.06
CA GLN A 496 -4.74 -17.28 -0.95
C GLN A 496 -4.08 -18.64 -0.69
N ALA A 497 -4.60 -19.39 0.29
CA ALA A 497 -4.07 -20.70 0.66
C ALA A 497 -4.04 -21.68 -0.52
N LEU A 498 -5.06 -21.70 -1.39
CA LEU A 498 -5.04 -22.54 -2.60
C LEU A 498 -3.86 -22.21 -3.52
N GLY A 499 -3.55 -20.93 -3.71
CA GLY A 499 -2.40 -20.46 -4.48
C GLY A 499 -1.08 -20.95 -3.85
N LEU A 500 -0.87 -20.66 -2.56
CA LEU A 500 0.37 -21.01 -1.86
C LEU A 500 0.59 -22.52 -1.75
N PHE A 501 -0.46 -23.31 -1.54
CA PHE A 501 -0.36 -24.77 -1.59
C PHE A 501 0.14 -25.25 -2.96
N ALA A 502 -0.35 -24.65 -4.05
CA ALA A 502 0.09 -24.98 -5.40
C ALA A 502 1.55 -24.59 -5.64
N GLU A 503 1.94 -23.37 -5.26
CA GLU A 503 3.30 -22.86 -5.43
C GLU A 503 4.35 -23.71 -4.72
N HIS A 504 4.12 -24.04 -3.45
CA HIS A 504 5.15 -24.67 -2.62
C HIS A 504 5.21 -26.19 -2.78
N THR A 505 4.11 -26.85 -3.21
CA THR A 505 4.07 -28.32 -3.40
C THR A 505 4.16 -28.77 -4.85
N LYS A 506 3.98 -27.85 -5.81
CA LYS A 506 4.22 -28.03 -7.26
C LYS A 506 3.62 -29.32 -7.80
N ILE A 507 4.48 -30.30 -8.12
CA ILE A 507 4.09 -31.59 -8.72
C ILE A 507 3.06 -32.33 -7.85
N SER A 508 3.19 -32.24 -6.52
CA SER A 508 2.31 -32.91 -5.58
C SER A 508 0.89 -32.33 -5.56
N TYR A 509 0.71 -31.10 -6.07
CA TYR A 509 -0.59 -30.43 -6.15
C TYR A 509 -1.44 -30.87 -7.35
N ALA A 510 -0.90 -31.72 -8.23
CA ALA A 510 -1.59 -32.18 -9.45
C ALA A 510 -3.05 -32.65 -9.27
N PRO A 511 -3.44 -33.34 -8.17
CA PRO A 511 -4.83 -33.76 -7.98
C PRO A 511 -5.84 -32.62 -7.79
N TYR A 512 -5.36 -31.43 -7.38
CA TYR A 512 -6.20 -30.31 -6.98
C TYR A 512 -6.18 -29.15 -7.99
N LEU A 513 -5.15 -29.11 -8.85
CA LEU A 513 -4.86 -28.01 -9.77
C LEU A 513 -6.09 -27.52 -10.56
N GLU A 514 -6.85 -28.43 -11.17
CA GLU A 514 -7.98 -28.06 -12.04
C GLU A 514 -9.12 -27.38 -11.27
N GLU A 515 -9.44 -27.89 -10.07
CA GLU A 515 -10.51 -27.33 -9.26
C GLU A 515 -10.10 -26.01 -8.61
N SER A 516 -8.87 -25.92 -8.10
CA SER A 516 -8.30 -24.67 -7.60
C SER A 516 -8.29 -23.60 -8.69
N GLN A 517 -7.89 -23.94 -9.92
CA GLN A 517 -7.94 -23.00 -11.04
C GLN A 517 -9.36 -22.49 -11.30
N LYS A 518 -10.38 -23.35 -11.30
CA LYS A 518 -11.79 -22.92 -11.51
C LYS A 518 -12.25 -21.96 -10.42
N ILE A 519 -11.91 -22.25 -9.17
CA ILE A 519 -12.25 -21.40 -8.02
C ILE A 519 -11.60 -20.02 -8.17
N LEU A 520 -10.29 -19.96 -8.46
CA LEU A 520 -9.57 -18.70 -8.62
C LEU A 520 -10.06 -17.89 -9.83
N VAL A 521 -10.37 -18.54 -10.95
CA VAL A 521 -10.99 -17.86 -12.10
C VAL A 521 -12.32 -17.22 -11.71
N ARG A 522 -13.17 -17.91 -10.94
CA ARG A 522 -14.42 -17.33 -10.42
C ARG A 522 -14.15 -16.18 -9.46
N HIS A 523 -13.18 -16.34 -8.55
CA HIS A 523 -12.85 -15.32 -7.55
C HIS A 523 -12.20 -14.07 -8.15
N SER A 524 -11.53 -14.17 -9.31
CA SER A 524 -10.97 -13.01 -10.01
C SER A 524 -12.01 -12.00 -10.51
N GLY A 525 -13.30 -12.37 -10.58
CA GLY A 525 -14.41 -11.48 -10.93
C GLY A 525 -15.42 -11.34 -9.80
N TYR A 526 -15.00 -11.57 -8.56
CA TYR A 526 -15.86 -11.51 -7.38
C TYR A 526 -16.11 -10.06 -6.94
N PHE A 527 -17.21 -9.78 -6.23
CA PHE A 527 -17.57 -8.39 -5.90
C PHE A 527 -16.62 -7.75 -4.88
N HIS A 528 -16.04 -8.54 -3.98
CA HIS A 528 -15.10 -8.08 -2.95
C HIS A 528 -13.67 -8.07 -3.48
N GLU A 529 -13.00 -6.93 -3.31
CA GLU A 529 -11.64 -6.60 -3.74
C GLU A 529 -10.61 -7.57 -3.18
N ASP A 530 -10.60 -7.85 -1.87
CA ASP A 530 -9.63 -8.78 -1.27
C ASP A 530 -9.67 -10.19 -1.88
N VAL A 531 -10.88 -10.68 -2.17
CA VAL A 531 -11.06 -11.99 -2.81
C VAL A 531 -10.53 -11.96 -4.25
N ARG A 532 -10.73 -10.84 -4.97
CA ARG A 532 -10.13 -10.65 -6.31
C ARG A 532 -8.61 -10.59 -6.22
N LEU A 533 -8.06 -9.81 -5.28
CA LEU A 533 -6.62 -9.66 -5.07
C LEU A 533 -5.95 -11.03 -4.84
N GLN A 534 -6.46 -11.81 -3.88
CA GLN A 534 -5.92 -13.15 -3.59
C GLN A 534 -6.10 -14.11 -4.77
N ALA A 535 -7.15 -13.95 -5.58
CA ALA A 535 -7.33 -14.74 -6.79
C ALA A 535 -6.31 -14.39 -7.88
N ILE A 536 -6.02 -13.10 -8.09
CA ILE A 536 -4.97 -12.64 -9.02
C ILE A 536 -3.62 -13.20 -8.60
N ILE A 537 -3.24 -13.10 -7.32
CA ILE A 537 -2.00 -13.70 -6.80
C ILE A 537 -1.99 -15.22 -7.02
N GLY A 538 -3.06 -15.91 -6.61
CA GLY A 538 -3.18 -17.37 -6.70
C GLY A 538 -3.12 -17.90 -8.12
N LEU A 539 -3.61 -17.17 -9.12
CA LEU A 539 -3.55 -17.56 -10.53
C LEU A 539 -2.11 -17.65 -11.06
N LYS A 540 -1.22 -16.77 -10.61
CA LYS A 540 0.23 -16.87 -10.91
C LYS A 540 0.81 -18.14 -10.30
N HIS A 541 0.45 -18.46 -9.05
CA HIS A 541 0.91 -19.67 -8.37
C HIS A 541 0.41 -20.96 -9.04
N ILE A 542 -0.83 -20.98 -9.50
CA ILE A 542 -1.38 -22.07 -10.32
C ILE A 542 -0.60 -22.23 -11.62
N LEU A 543 -0.23 -21.14 -12.30
CA LEU A 543 0.58 -21.20 -13.51
C LEU A 543 1.96 -21.83 -13.23
N THR A 544 2.62 -21.44 -12.14
CA THR A 544 3.89 -22.02 -11.68
C THR A 544 3.75 -23.52 -11.39
N ALA A 545 2.71 -23.92 -10.65
CA ALA A 545 2.45 -25.32 -10.35
C ALA A 545 2.15 -26.14 -11.63
N ALA A 546 1.31 -25.60 -12.52
CA ALA A 546 0.96 -26.21 -13.79
C ALA A 546 2.19 -26.45 -14.66
N GLN A 547 3.12 -25.49 -14.74
CA GLN A 547 4.38 -25.65 -15.45
C GLN A 547 5.19 -26.83 -14.89
N ALA A 548 5.33 -26.93 -13.57
CA ALA A 548 6.05 -28.02 -12.92
C ALA A 548 5.38 -29.39 -13.14
N ILE A 549 4.06 -29.46 -13.04
CA ILE A 549 3.26 -30.69 -13.20
C ILE A 549 3.33 -31.20 -14.65
N TYR A 550 3.24 -30.30 -15.62
CA TYR A 550 3.11 -30.66 -17.03
C TYR A 550 4.45 -30.79 -17.75
N GLN A 551 5.57 -30.32 -17.19
CA GLN A 551 6.89 -30.30 -17.84
C GLN A 551 7.33 -31.62 -18.51
N SER A 552 6.95 -32.77 -17.94
CA SER A 552 7.35 -34.10 -18.42
C SER A 552 6.26 -34.85 -19.22
N GLN A 553 5.09 -34.24 -19.43
CA GLN A 553 3.96 -34.88 -20.11
C GLN A 553 4.00 -34.65 -21.63
N HIS A 554 3.54 -35.64 -22.41
CA HIS A 554 3.54 -35.60 -23.89
C HIS A 554 2.74 -34.42 -24.47
N GLU A 555 1.73 -33.91 -23.74
CA GLU A 555 0.93 -32.73 -24.10
C GLU A 555 1.15 -31.55 -23.12
N GLY A 556 2.26 -31.59 -22.37
CA GLY A 556 2.47 -30.69 -21.25
C GLY A 556 2.52 -29.21 -21.63
N LEU A 557 3.22 -28.89 -22.72
CA LEU A 557 3.32 -27.53 -23.24
C LEU A 557 1.95 -26.96 -23.66
N ALA A 558 1.05 -27.79 -24.20
CA ALA A 558 -0.28 -27.35 -24.59
C ALA A 558 -1.12 -27.01 -23.35
N LYS A 559 -1.09 -27.86 -22.32
CA LYS A 559 -1.82 -27.62 -21.07
C LYS A 559 -1.30 -26.42 -20.29
N THR A 560 0.02 -26.25 -20.18
CA THR A 560 0.60 -25.05 -19.57
C THR A 560 0.20 -23.80 -20.36
N LYS A 561 0.14 -23.89 -21.70
CA LYS A 561 -0.33 -22.79 -22.54
C LYS A 561 -1.80 -22.44 -22.28
N GLU A 562 -2.69 -23.42 -22.11
CA GLU A 562 -4.11 -23.18 -21.79
C GLU A 562 -4.28 -22.44 -20.44
N VAL A 563 -3.48 -22.82 -19.44
CA VAL A 563 -3.44 -22.11 -18.14
C VAL A 563 -2.93 -20.68 -18.35
N LEU A 564 -1.82 -20.51 -19.08
CA LEU A 564 -1.27 -19.18 -19.40
C LEU A 564 -2.28 -18.30 -20.16
N ASP A 565 -2.98 -18.84 -21.17
CA ASP A 565 -4.01 -18.12 -21.92
C ASP A 565 -5.13 -17.63 -20.97
N THR A 566 -5.54 -18.48 -20.02
CA THR A 566 -6.56 -18.11 -19.01
C THR A 566 -6.06 -16.98 -18.11
N VAL A 567 -4.87 -17.12 -17.53
CA VAL A 567 -4.26 -16.14 -16.62
C VAL A 567 -4.08 -14.79 -17.32
N MET A 568 -3.48 -14.78 -18.51
CA MET A 568 -3.23 -13.54 -19.25
C MET A 568 -4.52 -12.84 -19.65
N ASN A 569 -5.58 -13.59 -19.99
CA ASN A 569 -6.87 -12.98 -20.32
C ASN A 569 -7.52 -12.29 -19.12
N ILE A 570 -7.41 -12.88 -17.93
CA ILE A 570 -7.92 -12.30 -16.69
C ILE A 570 -7.13 -11.05 -16.36
N TYR A 571 -5.79 -11.13 -16.30
CA TYR A 571 -4.97 -9.98 -15.90
C TYR A 571 -5.13 -8.78 -16.83
N ILE A 572 -5.17 -9.00 -18.15
CA ILE A 572 -5.42 -7.92 -19.13
C ILE A 572 -6.78 -7.26 -18.90
N LYS A 573 -7.81 -8.05 -18.57
CA LYS A 573 -9.14 -7.53 -18.27
C LYS A 573 -9.13 -6.71 -16.98
N THR A 574 -8.54 -7.26 -15.92
CA THR A 574 -8.36 -6.60 -14.62
C THR A 574 -7.68 -5.24 -14.80
N MET A 575 -6.59 -5.17 -15.56
CA MET A 575 -5.87 -3.92 -15.83
C MET A 575 -6.74 -2.75 -16.34
N THR A 576 -7.83 -3.05 -17.04
CA THR A 576 -8.68 -2.03 -17.68
C THR A 576 -10.06 -1.87 -17.05
N GLU A 577 -10.59 -2.92 -16.40
CA GLU A 577 -11.99 -2.99 -15.97
C GLU A 577 -12.17 -3.08 -14.46
N ASP A 578 -11.14 -3.43 -13.68
CA ASP A 578 -11.25 -3.48 -12.21
C ASP A 578 -11.26 -2.07 -11.64
N ASP A 579 -12.10 -1.85 -10.64
CA ASP A 579 -12.29 -0.58 -9.95
C ASP A 579 -11.34 -0.40 -8.76
N ASP A 580 -10.74 -1.50 -8.28
CA ASP A 580 -9.75 -1.46 -7.21
C ASP A 580 -8.32 -1.30 -7.73
N LYS A 581 -7.56 -0.39 -7.12
CA LYS A 581 -6.20 -0.03 -7.56
C LYS A 581 -5.18 -1.10 -7.20
N GLU A 582 -5.30 -1.73 -6.04
CA GLU A 582 -4.37 -2.76 -5.57
C GLU A 582 -4.50 -4.03 -6.43
N VAL A 583 -5.73 -4.43 -6.76
CA VAL A 583 -6.00 -5.56 -7.66
C VAL A 583 -5.38 -5.33 -9.04
N VAL A 584 -5.48 -4.09 -9.57
CA VAL A 584 -4.86 -3.70 -10.85
C VAL A 584 -3.33 -3.69 -10.76
N ALA A 585 -2.77 -3.12 -9.70
CA ALA A 585 -1.33 -3.08 -9.45
C ALA A 585 -0.76 -4.51 -9.41
N GLN A 586 -1.40 -5.40 -8.66
CA GLN A 586 -1.00 -6.80 -8.54
C GLN A 586 -1.07 -7.55 -9.88
N ALA A 587 -2.06 -7.26 -10.73
CA ALA A 587 -2.13 -7.81 -12.08
C ALA A 587 -0.95 -7.32 -12.95
N CYS A 588 -0.60 -6.02 -12.87
CA CYS A 588 0.55 -5.44 -13.58
C CYS A 588 1.88 -6.09 -13.15
N MET A 589 2.11 -6.22 -11.84
CA MET A 589 3.30 -6.89 -11.29
C MET A 589 3.38 -8.34 -11.73
N SER A 590 2.26 -9.08 -11.64
CA SER A 590 2.19 -10.49 -12.05
C SER A 590 2.49 -10.66 -13.55
N ILE A 591 2.01 -9.73 -14.39
CA ILE A 591 2.35 -9.69 -15.82
C ILE A 591 3.84 -9.43 -16.02
N ALA A 592 4.41 -8.43 -15.34
CA ALA A 592 5.82 -8.10 -15.46
C ALA A 592 6.71 -9.32 -15.14
N ASP A 593 6.37 -10.06 -14.09
CA ASP A 593 7.06 -11.31 -13.72
C ASP A 593 6.90 -12.39 -14.78
N ILE A 594 5.68 -12.64 -15.26
CA ILE A 594 5.43 -13.62 -16.33
C ILE A 594 6.23 -13.28 -17.59
N ILE A 595 6.30 -12.01 -17.98
CA ILE A 595 7.08 -11.54 -19.13
C ILE A 595 8.58 -11.84 -18.95
N LYS A 596 9.11 -11.59 -17.75
CA LYS A 596 10.52 -11.81 -17.39
C LYS A 596 10.86 -13.30 -17.34
N GLU A 597 9.97 -14.14 -16.81
CA GLU A 597 10.18 -15.59 -16.63
C GLU A 597 9.98 -16.41 -17.91
N TYR A 598 8.91 -16.14 -18.67
CA TYR A 598 8.53 -16.93 -19.85
C TYR A 598 9.20 -16.44 -21.14
N GLY A 599 9.64 -15.17 -21.15
CA GLY A 599 10.28 -14.53 -22.29
C GLY A 599 9.34 -14.24 -23.47
N TYR A 600 9.83 -13.43 -24.42
CA TYR A 600 9.01 -12.83 -25.47
C TYR A 600 8.22 -13.82 -26.33
N VAL A 601 8.82 -14.95 -26.69
CA VAL A 601 8.19 -15.94 -27.60
C VAL A 601 6.90 -16.52 -27.00
N ALA A 602 6.86 -16.72 -25.68
CA ALA A 602 5.68 -17.26 -25.01
C ALA A 602 4.55 -16.23 -24.88
N ILE A 603 4.91 -14.94 -24.75
CA ILE A 603 3.94 -13.86 -24.53
C ILE A 603 3.54 -13.10 -25.79
N GLU A 604 4.20 -13.33 -26.93
CA GLU A 604 4.08 -12.54 -28.17
C GLU A 604 2.62 -12.29 -28.58
N GLN A 605 1.76 -13.32 -28.45
CA GLN A 605 0.34 -13.24 -28.82
C GLN A 605 -0.47 -12.25 -27.96
N TYR A 606 -0.03 -11.95 -26.74
CA TYR A 606 -0.74 -11.05 -25.81
C TYR A 606 -0.23 -9.61 -25.88
N VAL A 607 1.01 -9.40 -26.37
CA VAL A 607 1.69 -8.09 -26.38
C VAL A 607 0.82 -6.95 -26.92
N PRO A 608 0.06 -7.10 -28.05
CA PRO A 608 -0.80 -6.01 -28.52
C PRO A 608 -1.83 -5.55 -27.49
N ARG A 609 -2.52 -6.51 -26.84
CA ARG A 609 -3.54 -6.22 -25.82
C ARG A 609 -2.93 -5.68 -24.53
N LEU A 610 -1.77 -6.19 -24.14
CA LEU A 610 -1.02 -5.69 -22.98
C LEU A 610 -0.61 -4.24 -23.18
N VAL A 611 -0.07 -3.90 -24.36
CA VAL A 611 0.32 -2.52 -24.69
C VAL A 611 -0.87 -1.57 -24.67
N ASP A 612 -2.03 -2.02 -25.19
CA ASP A 612 -3.26 -1.23 -25.14
C ASP A 612 -3.73 -1.03 -23.69
N ALA A 613 -3.69 -2.05 -22.83
CA ALA A 613 -4.02 -1.94 -21.41
C ALA A 613 -3.04 -1.03 -20.64
N THR A 614 -1.73 -1.17 -20.86
CA THR A 614 -0.71 -0.26 -20.31
C THR A 614 -0.93 1.18 -20.76
N LEU A 615 -1.37 1.40 -22.01
CA LEU A 615 -1.69 2.73 -22.51
C LEU A 615 -2.90 3.35 -21.79
N VAL A 616 -3.94 2.57 -21.51
CA VAL A 616 -5.10 3.02 -20.73
C VAL A 616 -4.65 3.47 -19.34
N LEU A 617 -3.83 2.68 -18.66
CA LEU A 617 -3.32 3.00 -17.32
C LEU A 617 -2.40 4.24 -17.31
N LEU A 618 -1.46 4.34 -18.25
CA LEU A 618 -0.58 5.52 -18.39
C LEU A 618 -1.34 6.79 -18.78
N ARG A 619 -2.55 6.67 -19.33
CA ARG A 619 -3.41 7.82 -19.63
C ARG A 619 -4.31 8.21 -18.47
N GLU A 620 -4.28 7.45 -17.38
CA GLU A 620 -5.22 7.57 -16.27
C GLU A 620 -6.67 7.38 -16.77
N GLU A 621 -6.88 6.41 -17.68
CA GLU A 621 -8.17 6.08 -18.33
C GLU A 621 -8.80 4.76 -17.82
N SER A 622 -8.13 4.04 -16.90
CA SER A 622 -8.66 2.79 -16.33
C SER A 622 -9.79 3.05 -15.33
N CYS A 623 -10.65 2.05 -15.10
CA CYS A 623 -11.79 2.15 -14.18
C CYS A 623 -11.37 2.60 -12.77
N CYS A 624 -10.33 1.97 -12.21
CA CYS A 624 -9.75 2.33 -10.90
C CYS A 624 -9.12 3.74 -10.81
N GLN A 625 -8.96 4.44 -11.94
CA GLN A 625 -8.40 5.79 -12.02
C GLN A 625 -9.45 6.86 -12.35
N GLN A 626 -10.68 6.47 -12.72
CA GLN A 626 -11.76 7.42 -12.98
C GLN A 626 -12.41 7.85 -11.66
N GLU A 627 -11.97 8.94 -11.06
CA GLU A 627 -12.69 9.56 -9.94
C GLU A 627 -13.90 10.37 -10.46
N GLU A 628 -15.09 10.13 -9.91
CA GLU A 628 -16.32 10.88 -10.20
C GLU A 628 -16.28 12.29 -9.58
N SER A 629 -15.40 13.18 -10.05
CA SER A 629 -15.34 14.57 -9.56
C SER A 629 -16.00 15.57 -10.51
N ASP A 630 -17.04 16.22 -10.00
CA ASP A 630 -17.85 17.29 -10.64
C ASP A 630 -17.08 18.63 -10.87
N GLY A 631 -15.75 18.64 -10.70
CA GLY A 631 -14.94 19.87 -10.70
C GLY A 631 -13.62 19.72 -11.44
N ASP A 632 -13.15 20.83 -12.02
CA ASP A 632 -11.79 20.93 -12.57
C ASP A 632 -10.79 20.52 -11.47
N ILE A 633 -10.11 19.38 -11.65
CA ILE A 633 -9.03 18.93 -10.78
C ILE A 633 -7.96 20.01 -10.85
N ASP A 634 -7.63 20.62 -9.71
CA ASP A 634 -6.49 21.54 -9.63
C ASP A 634 -5.22 20.72 -9.86
N ASP A 635 -4.42 21.06 -10.87
CA ASP A 635 -3.18 20.34 -11.22
C ASP A 635 -2.26 20.17 -9.99
N ASP A 636 -2.35 21.09 -9.01
CA ASP A 636 -1.58 21.09 -7.77
C ASP A 636 -1.97 19.98 -6.79
N ASP A 637 -3.15 19.35 -6.92
CA ASP A 637 -3.67 18.30 -6.03
C ASP A 637 -3.44 16.87 -6.53
N THR A 638 -2.72 16.68 -7.64
CA THR A 638 -2.42 15.34 -8.13
C THR A 638 -1.42 14.62 -7.21
N LYS A 639 -1.85 13.55 -6.53
CA LYS A 639 -0.99 12.67 -5.72
C LYS A 639 -0.36 11.59 -6.60
N HIS A 640 0.88 11.18 -6.28
CA HIS A 640 1.45 9.96 -6.85
C HIS A 640 0.72 8.77 -6.24
N ASP A 641 0.18 7.91 -7.09
CA ASP A 641 -0.39 6.64 -6.67
C ASP A 641 0.72 5.60 -6.73
N GLU A 642 1.44 5.47 -5.60
CA GLU A 642 2.71 4.73 -5.54
C GLU A 642 2.55 3.29 -6.00
N GLU A 643 1.61 2.56 -5.40
CA GLU A 643 1.39 1.14 -5.70
C GLU A 643 0.98 0.91 -7.16
N LEU A 644 -0.02 1.65 -7.65
CA LEU A 644 -0.51 1.46 -9.00
C LEU A 644 0.49 1.92 -10.05
N MET A 645 1.00 3.14 -9.93
CA MET A 645 1.81 3.74 -11.00
C MET A 645 3.21 3.12 -11.06
N ASP A 646 3.79 2.72 -9.93
CA ASP A 646 5.07 2.00 -9.95
C ASP A 646 4.90 0.64 -10.65
N ALA A 647 3.84 -0.11 -10.34
CA ALA A 647 3.51 -1.39 -11.01
C ALA A 647 3.25 -1.22 -12.52
N VAL A 648 2.57 -0.14 -12.92
CA VAL A 648 2.36 0.20 -14.35
C VAL A 648 3.67 0.53 -15.04
N SER A 649 4.54 1.31 -14.37
CA SER A 649 5.81 1.72 -14.94
C SER A 649 6.78 0.55 -15.12
N ASP A 650 6.71 -0.46 -14.25
CA ASP A 650 7.52 -1.69 -14.28
C ASP A 650 7.21 -2.63 -15.47
N LEU A 651 6.03 -2.49 -16.08
CA LEU A 651 5.70 -3.19 -17.32
C LEU A 651 6.64 -2.80 -18.46
N LEU A 652 7.08 -1.53 -18.51
CA LEU A 652 7.92 -1.01 -19.60
C LEU A 652 9.33 -1.65 -19.58
N PRO A 653 10.07 -1.64 -18.45
CA PRO A 653 11.29 -2.43 -18.28
C PRO A 653 11.07 -3.91 -18.56
N ALA A 654 9.96 -4.52 -18.12
CA ALA A 654 9.68 -5.93 -18.40
C ALA A 654 9.60 -6.21 -19.91
N PHE A 655 8.90 -5.36 -20.68
CA PHE A 655 8.89 -5.46 -22.15
C PHE A 655 10.28 -5.25 -22.75
N ALA A 656 11.03 -4.25 -22.28
CA ALA A 656 12.37 -3.96 -22.77
C ALA A 656 13.31 -5.15 -22.54
N LYS A 657 13.33 -5.73 -21.34
CA LYS A 657 14.13 -6.90 -20.97
C LYS A 657 13.85 -8.11 -21.84
N SER A 658 12.57 -8.34 -22.14
CA SER A 658 12.11 -9.51 -22.90
C SER A 658 12.33 -9.36 -24.42
N MET A 659 12.16 -8.15 -24.96
CA MET A 659 12.17 -7.87 -26.41
C MET A 659 13.48 -7.26 -26.92
N GLY A 660 14.28 -6.68 -26.03
CA GLY A 660 15.43 -5.84 -26.36
C GLY A 660 15.07 -4.72 -27.35
N SER A 661 15.91 -4.53 -28.36
CA SER A 661 15.69 -3.50 -29.40
C SER A 661 14.36 -3.61 -30.17
N HIS A 662 13.69 -4.78 -30.19
CA HIS A 662 12.37 -4.94 -30.83
C HIS A 662 11.26 -4.22 -30.07
N PHE A 663 11.50 -3.78 -28.84
CA PHE A 663 10.57 -2.96 -28.06
C PHE A 663 10.40 -1.55 -28.63
N ALA A 664 11.37 -1.02 -29.37
CA ALA A 664 11.37 0.36 -29.86
C ALA A 664 10.05 0.87 -30.49
N PRO A 665 9.37 0.16 -31.40
CA PRO A 665 8.08 0.60 -31.95
C PRO A 665 6.95 0.63 -30.92
N ILE A 666 7.00 -0.19 -29.88
CA ILE A 666 6.03 -0.20 -28.78
C ILE A 666 6.35 0.97 -27.84
N PHE A 667 7.60 1.11 -27.43
CA PHE A 667 8.05 2.20 -26.57
C PHE A 667 7.70 3.58 -27.14
N ALA A 668 7.78 3.76 -28.46
CA ALA A 668 7.36 4.99 -29.13
C ALA A 668 5.90 5.39 -28.85
N LYS A 669 5.01 4.42 -28.59
CA LYS A 669 3.62 4.68 -28.20
C LYS A 669 3.47 5.02 -26.73
N LEU A 670 4.28 4.39 -25.87
CA LEU A 670 4.23 4.52 -24.41
C LEU A 670 4.97 5.74 -23.88
N PHE A 671 5.94 6.26 -24.64
CA PHE A 671 6.84 7.32 -24.20
C PHE A 671 6.12 8.62 -23.83
N ASP A 672 5.25 9.14 -24.70
CA ASP A 672 4.57 10.41 -24.45
C ASP A 672 3.59 10.33 -23.25
N PRO A 673 2.78 9.27 -23.10
CA PRO A 673 2.02 9.02 -21.88
C PRO A 673 2.89 8.98 -20.62
N LEU A 674 3.98 8.20 -20.60
CA LEU A 674 4.92 8.14 -19.47
C LEU A 674 5.50 9.52 -19.12
N MET A 675 5.86 10.32 -20.13
CA MET A 675 6.45 11.63 -19.92
C MET A 675 5.47 12.69 -19.37
N LYS A 676 4.16 12.40 -19.30
CA LYS A 676 3.18 13.24 -18.57
C LYS A 676 3.54 13.35 -17.09
N PHE A 677 4.01 12.25 -16.49
CA PHE A 677 4.38 12.14 -15.09
C PHE A 677 5.71 12.86 -14.78
N ALA A 678 6.56 13.09 -15.78
CA ALA A 678 7.82 13.80 -15.60
C ALA A 678 7.71 15.34 -15.55
N ARG A 679 6.49 15.90 -15.65
CA ARG A 679 6.26 17.35 -15.68
C ARG A 679 6.58 18.00 -14.32
N ALA A 680 6.96 19.27 -14.35
CA ALA A 680 7.27 20.02 -13.13
C ALA A 680 6.05 20.25 -12.21
N SER A 681 4.82 20.13 -12.74
CA SER A 681 3.57 20.20 -11.99
C SER A 681 3.22 18.90 -11.26
N ARG A 682 3.88 17.78 -11.58
CA ARG A 682 3.64 16.49 -10.93
C ARG A 682 4.52 16.36 -9.67
N PRO A 683 4.13 15.50 -8.72
CA PRO A 683 4.94 15.13 -7.55
C PRO A 683 6.40 14.76 -7.86
N LEU A 684 7.26 14.80 -6.84
CA LEU A 684 8.66 14.38 -6.96
C LEU A 684 8.76 12.88 -7.26
N GLN A 685 7.94 12.08 -6.60
CA GLN A 685 7.85 10.62 -6.71
C GLN A 685 7.54 10.17 -8.14
N ASP A 686 6.58 10.83 -8.80
CA ASP A 686 6.27 10.62 -10.23
C ASP A 686 7.51 10.79 -11.12
N ARG A 687 8.34 11.81 -10.86
CA ARG A 687 9.56 12.02 -11.62
C ARG A 687 10.60 10.94 -11.33
N THR A 688 10.69 10.49 -10.08
CA THR A 688 11.55 9.37 -9.67
C THR A 688 11.18 8.10 -10.40
N MET A 689 9.88 7.76 -10.42
CA MET A 689 9.32 6.61 -11.14
C MET A 689 9.67 6.69 -12.63
N VAL A 690 9.42 7.83 -13.29
CA VAL A 690 9.75 7.97 -14.73
C VAL A 690 11.26 7.82 -14.99
N VAL A 691 12.11 8.42 -14.16
CA VAL A 691 13.57 8.35 -14.35
C VAL A 691 14.09 6.92 -14.15
N ALA A 692 13.57 6.20 -13.14
CA ALA A 692 13.90 4.79 -12.90
C ALA A 692 13.46 3.90 -14.08
N CYS A 693 12.18 4.00 -14.48
CA CYS A 693 11.62 3.29 -15.63
C CYS A 693 12.44 3.52 -16.91
N LEU A 694 12.79 4.77 -17.21
CA LEU A 694 13.59 5.11 -18.39
C LEU A 694 15.03 4.58 -18.33
N ALA A 695 15.61 4.45 -17.14
CA ALA A 695 16.95 3.91 -16.96
C ALA A 695 17.00 2.43 -17.35
N GLU A 696 16.07 1.62 -16.84
CA GLU A 696 15.99 0.19 -17.16
C GLU A 696 15.57 -0.04 -18.62
N VAL A 697 14.63 0.75 -19.14
CA VAL A 697 14.30 0.71 -20.58
C VAL A 697 15.54 1.04 -21.43
N ALA A 698 16.35 2.02 -21.04
CA ALA A 698 17.59 2.34 -21.75
C ALA A 698 18.59 1.17 -21.70
N GLN A 699 18.74 0.52 -20.55
CA GLN A 699 19.60 -0.64 -20.33
C GLN A 699 19.24 -1.80 -21.24
N ASP A 700 17.95 -2.15 -21.30
CA ASP A 700 17.50 -3.38 -21.96
C ASP A 700 17.09 -3.17 -23.43
N MET A 701 16.46 -2.04 -23.78
CA MET A 701 16.14 -1.73 -25.18
C MET A 701 17.41 -1.40 -25.98
N GLY A 702 18.41 -0.80 -25.34
CA GLY A 702 19.72 -0.52 -25.92
C GLY A 702 19.69 0.63 -26.96
N PRO A 703 20.41 0.50 -28.11
CA PRO A 703 20.65 1.59 -29.07
C PRO A 703 19.46 2.45 -29.52
N PRO A 704 18.23 1.93 -29.67
CA PRO A 704 17.07 2.75 -30.02
C PRO A 704 16.78 3.90 -29.05
N ILE A 705 17.27 3.85 -27.80
CA ILE A 705 17.09 4.94 -26.82
C ILE A 705 17.72 6.27 -27.28
N ALA A 706 18.68 6.22 -28.21
CA ALA A 706 19.32 7.39 -28.81
C ALA A 706 18.34 8.43 -29.36
N GLY A 707 17.16 8.00 -29.81
CA GLY A 707 16.09 8.89 -30.31
C GLY A 707 15.39 9.72 -29.23
N TYR A 708 15.56 9.37 -27.95
CA TYR A 708 14.85 9.97 -26.82
C TYR A 708 15.77 10.80 -25.91
N VAL A 709 17.09 10.67 -26.05
CA VAL A 709 18.11 11.35 -25.22
C VAL A 709 17.81 12.83 -25.04
N ASP A 710 17.47 13.55 -26.12
CA ASP A 710 17.23 15.00 -26.07
C ASP A 710 16.02 15.41 -25.25
N ARG A 711 15.02 14.52 -25.14
CA ARG A 711 13.79 14.76 -24.37
C ARG A 711 13.94 14.33 -22.91
N VAL A 712 14.79 13.34 -22.65
CA VAL A 712 14.99 12.75 -21.32
C VAL A 712 16.09 13.46 -20.53
N MET A 713 17.24 13.73 -21.16
CA MET A 713 18.44 14.24 -20.48
C MET A 713 18.23 15.52 -19.64
N PRO A 714 17.44 16.53 -20.09
CA PRO A 714 17.20 17.72 -19.27
C PRO A 714 16.55 17.43 -17.91
N ILE A 715 15.69 16.41 -17.86
CA ILE A 715 14.97 16.01 -16.64
C ILE A 715 15.95 15.26 -15.72
N VAL A 716 16.70 14.31 -16.26
CA VAL A 716 17.66 13.53 -15.48
C VAL A 716 18.76 14.43 -14.88
N LEU A 717 19.25 15.41 -15.64
CA LEU A 717 20.21 16.40 -15.13
C LEU A 717 19.65 17.27 -13.99
N LYS A 718 18.33 17.53 -13.98
CA LYS A 718 17.67 18.24 -12.88
C LYS A 718 17.58 17.35 -11.64
N GLU A 719 17.21 16.07 -11.82
CA GLU A 719 17.04 15.12 -10.72
C GLU A 719 18.39 14.71 -10.07
N LEU A 720 19.52 14.80 -10.78
CA LEU A 720 20.86 14.69 -10.18
C LEU A 720 21.12 15.73 -9.07
N ALA A 721 20.37 16.84 -9.06
CA ALA A 721 20.46 17.89 -8.04
C ALA A 721 19.24 17.91 -7.10
N SER A 722 18.46 16.81 -7.04
CA SER A 722 17.30 16.70 -6.15
C SER A 722 17.68 16.75 -4.67
N SER A 723 16.76 17.21 -3.82
CA SER A 723 16.88 17.09 -2.35
C SER A 723 16.86 15.63 -1.90
N GLU A 724 16.14 14.78 -2.63
CA GLU A 724 15.93 13.37 -2.28
C GLU A 724 17.04 12.49 -2.81
N ALA A 725 17.60 11.63 -1.93
CA ALA A 725 18.70 10.74 -2.28
C ALA A 725 18.28 9.71 -3.35
N THR A 726 17.10 9.12 -3.23
CA THR A 726 16.53 8.16 -4.20
C THR A 726 16.47 8.75 -5.61
N ASN A 727 16.05 10.01 -5.75
CA ASN A 727 16.03 10.70 -7.04
C ASN A 727 17.45 10.86 -7.61
N ARG A 728 18.41 11.28 -6.78
CA ARG A 728 19.81 11.43 -7.21
C ARG A 728 20.41 10.10 -7.65
N ARG A 729 20.14 9.02 -6.90
CA ARG A 729 20.57 7.65 -7.21
C ARG A 729 20.03 7.20 -8.56
N ASN A 730 18.72 7.24 -8.75
CA ASN A 730 18.06 6.82 -9.99
C ASN A 730 18.47 7.69 -11.18
N ALA A 731 18.68 9.00 -10.96
CA ALA A 731 19.17 9.89 -12.00
C ALA A 731 20.61 9.57 -12.41
N ALA A 732 21.51 9.26 -11.45
CA ALA A 732 22.87 8.84 -11.75
C ALA A 732 22.89 7.54 -12.58
N PHE A 733 22.10 6.54 -12.17
CA PHE A 733 21.91 5.30 -12.94
C PHE A 733 21.40 5.58 -14.36
N CYS A 734 20.34 6.37 -14.48
CA CYS A 734 19.71 6.73 -15.75
C CYS A 734 20.68 7.43 -16.70
N VAL A 735 21.45 8.42 -16.22
CA VAL A 735 22.47 9.07 -17.07
C VAL A 735 23.52 8.06 -17.53
N GLY A 736 23.95 7.15 -16.66
CA GLY A 736 24.89 6.09 -17.01
C GLY A 736 24.39 5.21 -18.15
N GLU A 737 23.16 4.70 -18.05
CA GLU A 737 22.56 3.86 -19.10
C GLU A 737 22.22 4.64 -20.37
N LEU A 738 21.82 5.91 -20.28
CA LEU A 738 21.68 6.78 -21.45
C LEU A 738 23.02 6.99 -22.16
N CYS A 739 24.12 7.22 -21.44
CA CYS A 739 25.45 7.38 -22.07
C CYS A 739 25.92 6.08 -22.73
N LYS A 740 25.64 4.94 -22.11
CA LYS A 740 26.01 3.61 -22.61
C LYS A 740 25.26 3.25 -23.89
N ASN A 741 23.97 3.56 -23.95
CA ASN A 741 23.08 3.07 -25.01
C ASN A 741 22.66 4.15 -26.02
N GLY A 742 22.75 5.44 -25.66
CA GLY A 742 22.24 6.57 -26.46
C GLY A 742 23.14 7.04 -27.60
N GLY A 743 24.32 6.43 -27.79
CA GLY A 743 25.24 6.73 -28.90
C GLY A 743 25.70 8.20 -28.95
N GLU A 744 25.99 8.69 -30.15
CA GLU A 744 26.57 10.04 -30.36
C GLU A 744 25.66 11.19 -29.87
N SER A 745 24.34 10.98 -29.79
CA SER A 745 23.37 11.95 -29.27
C SER A 745 23.70 12.41 -27.85
N THR A 746 24.37 11.57 -27.06
CA THR A 746 24.73 11.84 -25.66
C THR A 746 25.94 12.76 -25.52
N LEU A 747 26.84 12.79 -26.52
CA LEU A 747 28.15 13.46 -26.43
C LEU A 747 28.03 14.95 -26.12
N LYS A 748 26.99 15.62 -26.64
CA LYS A 748 26.75 17.05 -26.38
C LYS A 748 26.43 17.36 -24.91
N TYR A 749 26.02 16.36 -24.13
CA TYR A 749 25.66 16.50 -22.71
C TYR A 749 26.78 16.09 -21.75
N TYR A 750 27.85 15.44 -22.22
CA TYR A 750 28.92 14.92 -21.35
C TYR A 750 29.48 15.97 -20.38
N GLY A 751 29.65 17.22 -20.83
CA GLY A 751 30.13 18.31 -19.98
C GLY A 751 29.16 18.71 -18.86
N ASP A 752 27.85 18.66 -19.13
CA ASP A 752 26.81 18.97 -18.14
C ASP A 752 26.60 17.81 -17.19
N ILE A 753 26.65 16.57 -17.70
CA ILE A 753 26.61 15.33 -16.91
C ILE A 753 27.74 15.30 -15.88
N LEU A 754 28.99 15.50 -16.32
CA LEU A 754 30.13 15.51 -15.39
C LEU A 754 29.99 16.59 -14.32
N ARG A 755 29.39 17.75 -14.66
CA ARG A 755 29.12 18.82 -13.70
C ARG A 755 28.03 18.43 -12.69
N GLY A 756 27.02 17.69 -13.12
CA GLY A 756 25.95 17.17 -12.26
C GLY A 756 26.39 16.02 -11.36
N LEU A 757 27.24 15.11 -11.85
CA LEU A 757 27.76 13.98 -11.07
C LEU A 757 28.85 14.39 -10.07
N PHE A 758 29.67 15.40 -10.38
CA PHE A 758 30.82 15.78 -9.54
C PHE A 758 30.47 16.07 -8.06
N PRO A 759 29.40 16.83 -7.72
CA PRO A 759 28.98 17.04 -6.34
C PRO A 759 28.63 15.77 -5.58
N LEU A 760 28.16 14.72 -6.26
CA LEU A 760 27.75 13.45 -5.64
C LEU A 760 28.95 12.68 -5.06
N PHE A 761 30.16 12.93 -5.56
CA PHE A 761 31.39 12.38 -5.00
C PHE A 761 31.94 13.19 -3.81
N GLY A 762 31.30 14.31 -3.47
CA GLY A 762 31.71 15.19 -2.38
C GLY A 762 31.34 14.64 -1.00
N GLU A 763 32.00 15.17 0.04
CA GLU A 763 31.67 14.86 1.44
C GLU A 763 30.26 15.34 1.84
N SER A 764 29.65 16.21 1.04
CA SER A 764 28.28 16.72 1.24
C SER A 764 27.19 15.72 0.88
N GLU A 765 27.47 14.70 0.08
CA GLU A 765 26.52 13.62 -0.22
C GLU A 765 26.64 12.55 0.86
N PRO A 766 25.69 12.38 1.79
CA PRO A 766 25.80 11.38 2.86
C PRO A 766 25.52 9.95 2.37
N ASP A 767 24.78 9.79 1.27
CA ASP A 767 24.28 8.51 0.79
C ASP A 767 25.35 7.77 -0.04
N ASN A 768 25.65 6.52 0.33
CA ASN A 768 26.68 5.76 -0.36
C ASN A 768 26.15 5.11 -1.65
N ALA A 769 24.89 4.67 -1.69
CA ALA A 769 24.27 4.16 -2.91
C ALA A 769 24.25 5.23 -4.04
N VAL A 770 24.02 6.50 -3.70
CA VAL A 770 24.13 7.62 -4.66
C VAL A 770 25.55 7.75 -5.21
N ARG A 771 26.57 7.66 -4.35
CA ARG A 771 27.99 7.72 -4.75
C ARG A 771 28.37 6.54 -5.65
N ASP A 772 27.87 5.36 -5.33
CA ASP A 772 28.14 4.12 -6.08
C ASP A 772 27.52 4.19 -7.48
N ASN A 773 26.28 4.67 -7.60
CA ASN A 773 25.61 4.91 -8.88
C ASN A 773 26.29 6.00 -9.70
N ALA A 774 26.75 7.09 -9.06
CA ALA A 774 27.54 8.11 -9.75
C ALA A 774 28.86 7.54 -10.31
N ALA A 775 29.52 6.65 -9.55
CA ALA A 775 30.70 5.92 -10.01
C ALA A 775 30.36 5.03 -11.21
N GLY A 776 29.25 4.29 -11.13
CA GLY A 776 28.68 3.50 -12.22
C GLY A 776 28.45 4.30 -13.50
N ALA A 777 27.87 5.49 -13.39
CA ALA A 777 27.61 6.38 -14.52
C ALA A 777 28.92 6.83 -15.19
N VAL A 778 29.90 7.30 -14.40
CA VAL A 778 31.22 7.71 -14.89
C VAL A 778 31.93 6.54 -15.57
N ALA A 779 31.86 5.33 -15.00
CA ALA A 779 32.46 4.14 -15.57
C ALA A 779 31.90 3.81 -16.96
N ARG A 780 30.57 3.85 -17.11
CA ARG A 780 29.91 3.66 -18.42
C ARG A 780 30.31 4.73 -19.43
N MET A 781 30.35 6.00 -19.03
CA MET A 781 30.77 7.10 -19.90
C MET A 781 32.20 6.91 -20.43
N ILE A 782 33.14 6.52 -19.55
CA ILE A 782 34.54 6.25 -19.90
C ILE A 782 34.63 5.06 -20.86
N MET A 783 33.87 3.99 -20.61
CA MET A 783 33.91 2.77 -21.43
C MET A 783 33.40 3.00 -22.86
N VAL A 784 32.48 3.94 -23.07
CA VAL A 784 31.85 4.17 -24.37
C VAL A 784 32.65 5.18 -25.20
N TYR A 785 32.99 6.34 -24.62
CA TYR A 785 33.69 7.42 -25.32
C TYR A 785 34.84 8.01 -24.47
N PRO A 786 35.92 7.25 -24.21
CA PRO A 786 37.01 7.68 -23.33
C PRO A 786 37.68 8.98 -23.81
N GLU A 787 37.75 9.18 -25.12
CA GLU A 787 38.33 10.39 -25.76
C GLU A 787 37.53 11.67 -25.47
N SER A 788 36.26 11.54 -25.08
CA SER A 788 35.38 12.67 -24.72
C SER A 788 35.41 12.99 -23.23
N ILE A 789 36.20 12.26 -22.44
CA ILE A 789 36.32 12.43 -20.99
C ILE A 789 37.72 12.97 -20.64
N PRO A 790 37.84 14.06 -19.86
CA PRO A 790 39.13 14.53 -19.36
C PRO A 790 39.63 13.61 -18.23
N LEU A 791 40.09 12.41 -18.59
CA LEU A 791 40.47 11.33 -17.67
C LEU A 791 41.48 11.75 -16.61
N ASN A 792 42.41 12.67 -16.92
CA ASN A 792 43.37 13.19 -15.95
C ASN A 792 42.72 13.98 -14.80
N GLN A 793 41.51 14.52 -15.00
CA GLN A 793 40.73 15.21 -13.98
C GLN A 793 39.72 14.26 -13.32
N VAL A 794 39.15 13.34 -14.09
CA VAL A 794 38.08 12.44 -13.63
C VAL A 794 38.63 11.27 -12.80
N LEU A 795 39.70 10.61 -13.23
CA LEU A 795 40.21 9.39 -12.58
C LEU A 795 40.58 9.58 -11.09
N PRO A 796 41.24 10.68 -10.66
CA PRO A 796 41.56 10.86 -9.25
C PRO A 796 40.32 10.97 -8.35
N VAL A 797 39.24 11.60 -8.84
CA VAL A 797 37.97 11.73 -8.10
C VAL A 797 37.24 10.39 -8.10
N PHE A 798 37.11 9.78 -9.27
CA PHE A 798 36.46 8.50 -9.47
C PHE A 798 37.08 7.38 -8.61
N LEU A 799 38.41 7.24 -8.60
CA LEU A 799 39.08 6.21 -7.79
C LEU A 799 39.00 6.48 -6.29
N LYS A 800 38.91 7.74 -5.85
CA LYS A 800 38.76 8.08 -4.43
C LYS A 800 37.40 7.62 -3.88
N ALA A 801 36.38 7.54 -4.72
CA ALA A 801 35.05 7.05 -4.35
C ALA A 801 34.99 5.52 -4.16
N LEU A 802 36.02 4.79 -4.60
CA LEU A 802 36.04 3.33 -4.57
C LEU A 802 36.80 2.77 -3.35
N PRO A 803 36.49 1.55 -2.88
CA PRO A 803 35.51 0.60 -3.43
C PRO A 803 34.06 1.01 -3.16
N LEU A 804 33.14 0.44 -3.94
CA LEU A 804 31.69 0.58 -3.71
C LEU A 804 31.32 0.11 -2.30
N LYS A 805 30.26 0.69 -1.73
CA LYS A 805 29.93 0.56 -0.32
C LYS A 805 28.56 -0.03 -0.06
N GLU A 806 27.61 0.20 -0.95
CA GLU A 806 26.20 -0.11 -0.74
C GLU A 806 25.58 -0.71 -1.99
N ASP A 807 25.72 -0.04 -3.15
CA ASP A 807 25.16 -0.54 -4.40
C ASP A 807 26.18 -1.34 -5.22
N HIS A 808 26.15 -2.65 -5.03
CA HIS A 808 27.05 -3.59 -5.71
C HIS A 808 26.55 -4.04 -7.09
N GLU A 809 25.37 -3.62 -7.56
CA GLU A 809 24.95 -3.87 -8.95
C GLU A 809 25.88 -3.12 -9.94
N GLU A 810 26.44 -2.01 -9.49
CA GLU A 810 27.38 -1.17 -10.23
C GLU A 810 28.80 -1.72 -10.33
N SER A 811 29.14 -2.73 -9.51
CA SER A 811 30.49 -3.31 -9.45
C SER A 811 31.02 -3.74 -10.82
N MET A 812 30.18 -4.42 -11.61
CA MET A 812 30.60 -4.92 -12.92
C MET A 812 30.96 -3.77 -13.87
N ALA A 813 30.20 -2.67 -13.88
CA ALA A 813 30.49 -1.51 -14.73
C ALA A 813 31.78 -0.82 -14.28
N VAL A 814 31.89 -0.54 -12.98
CA VAL A 814 33.01 0.19 -12.36
C VAL A 814 34.34 -0.55 -12.52
N TYR A 815 34.40 -1.81 -12.09
CA TYR A 815 35.67 -2.53 -12.10
C TYR A 815 36.06 -3.04 -13.48
N SER A 816 35.10 -3.26 -14.40
CA SER A 816 35.42 -3.48 -15.82
C SER A 816 36.08 -2.25 -16.43
N CYS A 817 35.60 -1.04 -16.11
CA CYS A 817 36.19 0.22 -16.57
C CYS A 817 37.64 0.39 -16.09
N VAL A 818 37.86 0.30 -14.77
CA VAL A 818 39.19 0.41 -14.18
C VAL A 818 40.13 -0.64 -14.76
N SER A 819 39.70 -1.89 -14.82
CA SER A 819 40.50 -3.00 -15.35
C SER A 819 40.86 -2.81 -16.81
N THR A 820 39.91 -2.35 -17.64
CA THR A 820 40.14 -2.14 -19.08
C THR A 820 41.15 -1.02 -19.34
N LEU A 821 41.09 0.08 -18.59
CA LEU A 821 42.09 1.16 -18.68
C LEU A 821 43.49 0.67 -18.27
N VAL A 822 43.58 -0.18 -17.24
CA VAL A 822 44.87 -0.79 -16.83
C VAL A 822 45.38 -1.75 -17.89
N LEU A 823 44.55 -2.66 -18.38
CA LEU A 823 44.93 -3.68 -19.37
C LEU A 823 45.33 -3.06 -20.72
N SER A 824 44.73 -1.94 -21.09
CA SER A 824 45.13 -1.14 -22.26
C SER A 824 46.39 -0.30 -22.03
N SER A 825 46.99 -0.36 -20.84
CA SER A 825 48.15 0.44 -20.44
C SER A 825 47.92 1.95 -20.65
N ASN A 826 46.72 2.43 -20.35
CA ASN A 826 46.37 3.84 -20.52
C ASN A 826 47.27 4.74 -19.65
N PRO A 827 47.96 5.74 -20.22
CA PRO A 827 48.98 6.50 -19.49
C PRO A 827 48.42 7.29 -18.31
N GLN A 828 47.15 7.70 -18.32
CA GLN A 828 46.54 8.50 -17.26
C GLN A 828 46.16 7.65 -16.05
N ILE A 829 45.69 6.41 -16.24
CA ILE A 829 45.39 5.54 -15.09
C ILE A 829 46.68 4.98 -14.47
N LEU A 830 47.71 4.75 -15.29
CA LEU A 830 49.00 4.26 -14.82
C LEU A 830 49.76 5.25 -13.92
N THR A 831 49.39 6.54 -13.90
CA THR A 831 49.94 7.47 -12.90
C THR A 831 49.39 7.24 -11.49
N LEU A 832 48.34 6.42 -11.34
CA LEU A 832 47.61 6.15 -10.09
C LEU A 832 47.80 4.70 -9.61
N VAL A 833 48.91 4.06 -10.01
CA VAL A 833 49.21 2.66 -9.63
C VAL A 833 49.19 2.43 -8.11
N PRO A 834 49.73 3.31 -7.24
CA PRO A 834 49.64 3.12 -5.79
C PRO A 834 48.20 3.03 -5.27
N GLU A 835 47.30 3.89 -5.77
CA GLU A 835 45.89 3.90 -5.44
C GLU A 835 45.19 2.64 -5.95
N LEU A 836 45.47 2.23 -7.19
CA LEU A 836 44.91 1.02 -7.80
C LEU A 836 45.27 -0.25 -7.02
N VAL A 837 46.51 -0.39 -6.55
CA VAL A 837 46.92 -1.57 -5.78
C VAL A 837 46.14 -1.67 -4.47
N ASN A 838 45.92 -0.55 -3.80
CA ASN A 838 45.11 -0.51 -2.58
C ASN A 838 43.63 -0.82 -2.85
N LEU A 839 43.07 -0.29 -3.94
CA LEU A 839 41.70 -0.58 -4.36
C LEU A 839 41.53 -2.06 -4.68
N PHE A 840 42.40 -2.62 -5.53
CA PHE A 840 42.33 -4.02 -5.94
C PHE A 840 42.46 -4.97 -4.76
N ALA A 841 43.31 -4.64 -3.79
CA ALA A 841 43.40 -5.40 -2.54
C ALA A 841 42.06 -5.45 -1.78
N GLN A 842 41.37 -4.31 -1.63
CA GLN A 842 40.09 -4.22 -0.93
C GLN A 842 38.99 -5.00 -1.65
N VAL A 843 38.90 -4.88 -2.98
CA VAL A 843 37.89 -5.58 -3.79
C VAL A 843 38.06 -7.09 -3.74
N VAL A 844 39.31 -7.58 -3.84
CA VAL A 844 39.57 -9.03 -3.84
C VAL A 844 39.23 -9.69 -2.51
N VAL A 845 39.36 -8.98 -1.38
CA VAL A 845 38.99 -9.53 -0.06
C VAL A 845 37.53 -9.28 0.32
N SER A 846 36.82 -8.39 -0.37
CA SER A 846 35.44 -8.04 -0.03
C SER A 846 34.53 -9.26 -0.14
N PRO A 847 33.72 -9.60 0.89
CA PRO A 847 32.74 -10.66 0.78
C PRO A 847 31.59 -10.29 -0.18
N GLU A 848 31.27 -9.00 -0.29
CA GLU A 848 30.16 -8.48 -1.11
C GLU A 848 30.42 -8.58 -2.62
N GLU A 849 31.69 -8.63 -3.02
CA GLU A 849 32.05 -8.61 -4.45
C GLU A 849 32.03 -10.01 -5.07
N THR A 850 31.48 -10.10 -6.29
CA THR A 850 31.35 -11.37 -7.03
C THR A 850 32.69 -11.95 -7.46
N SER A 851 32.71 -13.25 -7.72
CA SER A 851 33.92 -13.95 -8.19
C SER A 851 34.40 -13.41 -9.55
N GLU A 852 33.46 -12.99 -10.39
CA GLU A 852 33.68 -12.40 -11.71
C GLU A 852 34.43 -11.07 -11.60
N VAL A 853 33.98 -10.17 -10.71
CA VAL A 853 34.63 -8.89 -10.42
C VAL A 853 36.05 -9.12 -9.91
N LYS A 854 36.22 -10.01 -8.92
CA LYS A 854 37.52 -10.37 -8.35
C LYS A 854 38.47 -10.90 -9.42
N ALA A 855 37.99 -11.73 -10.34
CA ALA A 855 38.78 -12.25 -11.44
C ALA A 855 39.20 -11.17 -12.44
N GLN A 856 38.34 -10.19 -12.75
CA GLN A 856 38.69 -9.05 -13.61
C GLN A 856 39.80 -8.19 -12.99
N VAL A 857 39.60 -7.79 -11.73
CA VAL A 857 40.57 -7.01 -10.96
C VAL A 857 41.90 -7.76 -10.84
N GLY A 858 41.85 -9.07 -10.56
CA GLY A 858 43.02 -9.92 -10.51
C GLY A 858 43.83 -9.89 -11.81
N ARG A 859 43.17 -9.99 -12.97
CA ARG A 859 43.84 -9.89 -14.29
C ARG A 859 44.51 -8.53 -14.50
N ALA A 860 43.84 -7.44 -14.16
CA ALA A 860 44.40 -6.09 -14.26
C ALA A 860 45.63 -5.93 -13.35
N PHE A 861 45.56 -6.47 -12.13
CA PHE A 861 46.69 -6.50 -11.22
C PHE A 861 47.88 -7.34 -11.75
N SER A 862 47.64 -8.53 -12.30
CA SER A 862 48.70 -9.34 -12.94
C SER A 862 49.41 -8.56 -14.05
N HIS A 863 48.66 -7.78 -14.84
CA HIS A 863 49.21 -6.94 -15.89
C HIS A 863 50.12 -5.83 -15.31
N LEU A 864 49.72 -5.17 -14.22
CA LEU A 864 50.58 -4.20 -13.53
C LEU A 864 51.89 -4.82 -13.05
N ILE A 865 51.86 -6.04 -12.51
CA ILE A 865 53.08 -6.77 -12.14
C ILE A 865 53.97 -6.98 -13.38
N SER A 866 53.39 -7.34 -14.53
CA SER A 866 54.15 -7.54 -15.76
C SER A 866 54.84 -6.27 -16.26
N LEU A 867 54.21 -5.10 -16.06
CA LEU A 867 54.74 -3.80 -16.48
C LEU A 867 55.83 -3.27 -15.55
N TYR A 868 55.61 -3.35 -14.23
CA TYR A 868 56.46 -2.68 -13.23
C TYR A 868 57.42 -3.62 -12.49
N GLY A 869 57.18 -4.93 -12.53
CA GLY A 869 58.04 -5.96 -11.94
C GLY A 869 58.39 -5.67 -10.48
N GLN A 870 59.69 -5.53 -10.19
CA GLN A 870 60.17 -5.27 -8.82
C GLN A 870 59.74 -3.92 -8.25
N GLN A 871 59.33 -2.95 -9.08
CA GLN A 871 58.85 -1.65 -8.59
C GLN A 871 57.52 -1.76 -7.81
N MET A 872 56.80 -2.88 -7.94
CA MET A 872 55.57 -3.16 -7.17
C MET A 872 55.84 -3.58 -5.72
N GLN A 873 57.05 -4.07 -5.39
CA GLN A 873 57.35 -4.64 -4.08
C GLN A 873 57.11 -3.69 -2.89
N PRO A 874 57.49 -2.40 -2.96
CA PRO A 874 57.18 -1.47 -1.87
C PRO A 874 55.68 -1.27 -1.65
N LEU A 875 54.88 -1.27 -2.72
CA LEU A 875 53.42 -1.12 -2.63
C LEU A 875 52.79 -2.34 -1.97
N LEU A 876 53.19 -3.54 -2.38
CA LEU A 876 52.69 -4.79 -1.80
C LEU A 876 53.10 -4.96 -0.34
N SER A 877 54.29 -4.46 0.04
CA SER A 877 54.78 -4.52 1.42
C SER A 877 54.05 -3.56 2.36
N ASN A 878 53.37 -2.53 1.82
CA ASN A 878 52.58 -1.59 2.59
C ASN A 878 51.13 -2.07 2.83
N LEU A 879 50.72 -3.18 2.19
CA LEU A 879 49.40 -3.78 2.39
C LEU A 879 49.35 -4.62 3.68
N SER A 880 48.15 -4.81 4.22
CA SER A 880 47.94 -5.79 5.30
C SER A 880 48.27 -7.22 4.79
N PRO A 881 48.66 -8.16 5.66
CA PRO A 881 48.95 -9.53 5.25
C PRO A 881 47.78 -10.19 4.50
N ALA A 882 46.55 -9.94 4.91
CA ALA A 882 45.35 -10.46 4.25
C ALA A 882 45.23 -9.93 2.80
N HIS A 883 45.36 -8.61 2.62
CA HIS A 883 45.33 -7.95 1.32
C HIS A 883 46.46 -8.41 0.39
N ALA A 884 47.69 -8.47 0.91
CA ALA A 884 48.85 -8.91 0.14
C ALA A 884 48.71 -10.37 -0.31
N ASN A 885 48.25 -11.27 0.57
CA ASN A 885 48.03 -12.68 0.25
C ASN A 885 46.92 -12.87 -0.80
N ALA A 886 45.84 -12.11 -0.69
CA ALA A 886 44.73 -12.16 -1.63
C ALA A 886 45.17 -11.75 -3.05
N LEU A 887 45.94 -10.67 -3.17
CA LEU A 887 46.52 -10.25 -4.46
C LEU A 887 47.59 -11.22 -4.98
N ALA A 888 48.40 -11.82 -4.09
CA ALA A 888 49.45 -12.77 -4.48
C ALA A 888 48.90 -14.01 -5.20
N ALA A 889 47.63 -14.38 -4.96
CA ALA A 889 46.97 -15.46 -5.68
C ALA A 889 46.86 -15.22 -7.21
N PHE A 890 46.88 -13.94 -7.62
CA PHE A 890 46.80 -13.51 -9.02
C PHE A 890 48.15 -13.11 -9.62
N ALA A 891 49.24 -13.12 -8.83
CA ALA A 891 50.56 -12.87 -9.38
C ALA A 891 50.98 -14.03 -10.31
N PRO A 892 51.60 -13.76 -11.47
CA PRO A 892 52.10 -14.82 -12.34
C PRO A 892 53.08 -15.71 -11.55
N ARG A 893 52.80 -17.01 -11.49
CA ARG A 893 53.75 -17.98 -10.90
C ARG A 893 54.98 -18.02 -11.81
N SER A 894 56.12 -17.64 -11.25
CA SER A 894 57.43 -17.62 -11.91
C SER A 894 57.85 -18.99 -12.43
#